data_AF-A0A1V9XDN8-F1
#
_entry.id   AF-A0A1V9XDN8-F1
#
_cell.length_a   1.000
_cell.length_b   1.000
_cell.length_c   1.000
_cell.angle_alpha   90.00
_cell.angle_beta   90.00
_cell.angle_gamma   90.00
#
_symmetry.space_group_name_H-M   'P 1'
#
loop_
_entity.id
_entity.type
_entity.pdbx_description
1 polymer ?
#
loop_
_entity_poly.entity_id
_entity_poly.type
_entity_poly.pdbx_seq_one_letter_code
_entity_poly.pdbx_strand_id
1 'polypeptide(L)'
;MEELESTSAQKFSQLSFDPEKYVAGIVQRAGTVEKILQEKQTVLGLQEQTNHQLKKNVYDNYKQFIDTAKEISYVASEMHQLRDMLHRQEQLLHAMTGLSIVHHKGGKGGIHGDLLTGDVADSADHRGDQNAAQVDEDSNCSNSGLGNRKENLLFLLEKVEGVARLLDGSDKTLIKSGEAIVLEQDDAVKVYLCLLTDSLLVADLLPVKRGTIQYRLRWVFELDTLAAVDANASSQMKMLVFPQSILLQMESLQEKSSWIEAIRAAKQYKLSRQAVANSRLVHDFPGLALALGQGEPDEESEGNQMPDWLIDLPDDLDVCIAERNFEQAVKLLQKAQEYWPSQEGYTSSSARDVKLRIDKRQEQLVKVLCGELSVGNGGSLQGGPRAAKRAVSLLIQLGRTPAAARLLLDHRAALLRSITKSQSLHAEGALTLYVKRVCGVFFSHMAETGRQFQKAFIPHSTAIASALISWCRSQMLWFVQMLSRQLFTPQTQLSTVAEAIAICRAACQALHEIGLDFEFVLMRAFRPELKRCIAEGRDKILEAIKHRASEDAWKPQKIDDTWQVSLERLGLRVSPEQLYDEASMTYLTNNSVSFAKALLLFTGDSLALLDGPSHNLVASALRDVVAAHRRHVANALATTKLKSDIKFIQRNETFLVTDLAQSVKRKCAQTPQGRLLWLDIHSAFEDESHKF
;
A
#
# COMPACT_ATOMS: atom_id res chain seq x y z
N MET A 1 31.87 -41.05 25.15
CA MET A 1 30.56 -41.51 24.63
C MET A 1 30.23 -40.80 23.32
N GLU A 2 30.40 -39.48 23.21
CA GLU A 2 30.17 -38.73 21.96
C GLU A 2 31.02 -39.16 20.74
N GLU A 3 32.27 -39.60 20.90
CA GLU A 3 33.11 -40.05 19.77
C GLU A 3 32.69 -41.42 19.18
N LEU A 4 32.03 -42.28 19.98
CA LEU A 4 31.54 -43.59 19.55
C LEU A 4 30.17 -43.49 18.85
N GLU A 5 29.37 -42.49 19.21
CA GLU A 5 28.07 -42.21 18.58
C GLU A 5 28.24 -41.57 17.19
N SER A 6 29.21 -40.67 17.01
CA SER A 6 29.47 -40.02 15.71
C SER A 6 29.99 -41.00 14.64
N THR A 7 30.83 -41.95 15.04
CA THR A 7 31.39 -42.98 14.15
C THR A 7 30.37 -44.05 13.74
N SER A 8 29.27 -44.19 14.49
CA SER A 8 28.17 -45.09 14.15
C SER A 8 27.17 -44.41 13.20
N ALA A 9 26.78 -43.16 13.49
CA ALA A 9 25.91 -42.37 12.61
C ALA A 9 26.49 -42.14 11.20
N GLN A 10 27.81 -41.92 11.09
CA GLN A 10 28.49 -41.79 9.80
C GLN A 10 28.49 -43.09 8.96
N LYS A 11 28.50 -44.27 9.59
CA LYS A 11 28.46 -45.57 8.88
C LYS A 11 27.09 -45.84 8.25
N PHE A 12 26.00 -45.43 8.89
CA PHE A 12 24.64 -45.54 8.36
C PHE A 12 24.35 -44.56 7.22
N SER A 13 25.15 -43.50 7.09
CA SER A 13 24.97 -42.44 6.10
C SER A 13 25.69 -42.71 4.76
N GLN A 14 26.42 -43.82 4.65
CA GLN A 14 27.15 -44.20 3.44
C GLN A 14 26.25 -44.96 2.45
N LEU A 15 26.32 -44.64 1.16
CA LEU A 15 25.51 -45.29 0.11
C LEU A 15 25.76 -46.80 -0.06
N SER A 16 26.88 -47.32 0.46
CA SER A 16 27.26 -48.74 0.39
C SER A 16 26.91 -49.54 1.66
N PHE A 17 26.04 -49.01 2.51
CA PHE A 17 25.65 -49.68 3.76
C PHE A 17 24.77 -50.91 3.51
N ASP A 18 25.17 -52.05 4.06
CA ASP A 18 24.47 -53.34 3.92
C ASP A 18 23.98 -53.82 5.31
N PRO A 19 22.66 -53.77 5.58
CA PRO A 19 22.10 -54.04 6.91
C PRO A 19 22.42 -55.44 7.43
N GLU A 20 22.41 -56.44 6.55
CA GLU A 20 22.59 -57.83 6.94
C GLU A 20 24.04 -58.12 7.36
N LYS A 21 25.02 -57.55 6.65
CA LYS A 21 26.44 -57.64 7.01
C LYS A 21 26.76 -56.91 8.32
N TYR A 22 26.09 -55.78 8.55
CA TYR A 22 26.25 -55.01 9.79
C TYR A 22 25.72 -55.77 11.01
N VAL A 23 24.52 -56.35 10.91
CA VAL A 23 23.93 -57.17 11.99
C VAL A 23 24.75 -58.44 12.22
N ALA A 24 25.21 -59.11 11.15
CA ALA A 24 26.10 -60.27 11.26
C ALA A 24 27.43 -59.94 11.97
N GLY A 25 28.00 -58.76 11.69
CA GLY A 25 29.20 -58.26 12.36
C GLY A 25 28.98 -57.92 13.84
N ILE A 26 27.80 -57.45 14.21
CA ILE A 26 27.43 -57.22 15.62
C ILE A 26 27.27 -58.55 16.35
N VAL A 27 26.58 -59.53 15.76
CA VAL A 27 26.35 -60.85 16.36
C VAL A 27 27.67 -61.62 16.55
N GLN A 28 28.62 -61.50 15.61
CA GLN A 28 29.95 -62.10 15.76
C GLN A 28 30.81 -61.43 16.85
N ARG A 29 30.62 -60.13 17.09
CA ARG A 29 31.46 -59.32 18.00
C ARG A 29 30.90 -59.27 19.42
N ALA A 30 29.58 -59.30 19.55
CA ALA A 30 28.84 -59.32 20.81
C ALA A 30 28.39 -60.75 21.12
N GLY A 31 29.31 -61.62 21.56
CA GLY A 31 29.01 -63.01 21.93
C GLY A 31 28.08 -63.20 23.14
N THR A 32 27.34 -62.17 23.58
CA THR A 32 26.42 -62.21 24.72
C THR A 32 25.14 -61.44 24.38
N VAL A 33 23.98 -62.03 24.70
CA VAL A 33 22.64 -61.48 24.38
C VAL A 33 22.43 -60.07 24.93
N GLU A 34 23.00 -59.77 26.10
CA GLU A 34 22.91 -58.46 26.75
C GLU A 34 23.56 -57.33 25.95
N LYS A 35 24.71 -57.57 25.32
CA LYS A 35 25.39 -56.57 24.49
C LYS A 35 24.66 -56.29 23.18
N ILE A 36 24.00 -57.30 22.62
CA ILE A 36 23.16 -57.15 21.42
C ILE A 36 21.93 -56.30 21.74
N LEU A 37 21.32 -56.50 22.91
CA LEU A 37 20.19 -55.67 23.37
C LEU A 37 20.61 -54.22 23.64
N GLN A 38 21.80 -54.01 24.20
CA GLN A 38 22.35 -52.68 24.41
C GLN A 38 22.61 -51.94 23.08
N GLU A 39 23.20 -52.61 22.08
CA GLU A 39 23.40 -52.02 20.74
C GLU A 39 22.10 -51.82 19.96
N LYS A 40 21.08 -52.67 20.19
CA LYS A 40 19.73 -52.39 19.66
C LYS A 40 19.17 -51.09 20.24
N GLN A 41 19.37 -50.86 21.54
CA GLN A 41 18.86 -49.67 22.22
C GLN A 41 19.58 -48.39 21.78
N THR A 42 20.90 -48.46 21.54
CA THR A 42 21.67 -47.32 20.99
C THR A 42 21.20 -46.97 19.57
N VAL A 43 20.97 -47.97 18.70
CA VAL A 43 20.46 -47.74 17.34
C VAL A 43 19.04 -47.14 17.36
N LEU A 44 18.16 -47.60 18.25
CA LEU A 44 16.82 -47.02 18.42
C LEU A 44 16.88 -45.57 18.92
N GLY A 45 17.78 -45.28 19.86
CA GLY A 45 18.02 -43.90 20.33
C GLY A 45 18.53 -42.98 19.22
N LEU A 46 19.49 -43.45 18.40
CA LEU A 46 20.00 -42.71 17.25
C LEU A 46 18.91 -42.47 16.19
N GLN A 47 18.02 -43.44 15.96
CA GLN A 47 16.88 -43.27 15.06
C GLN A 47 15.94 -42.16 15.55
N GLU A 48 15.60 -42.16 16.84
CA GLU A 48 14.69 -41.18 17.43
C GLU A 48 15.29 -39.77 17.43
N GLN A 49 16.59 -39.65 17.76
CA GLN A 49 17.33 -38.40 17.68
C GLN A 49 17.41 -37.86 16.25
N THR A 50 17.70 -38.73 15.27
CA THR A 50 17.74 -38.33 13.85
C THR A 50 16.38 -37.87 13.38
N ASN A 51 15.29 -38.57 13.74
CA ASN A 51 13.93 -38.18 13.39
C ASN A 51 13.56 -36.82 14.01
N HIS A 52 13.96 -36.57 15.25
CA HIS A 52 13.76 -35.28 15.91
C HIS A 52 14.54 -34.15 15.21
N GLN A 53 15.80 -34.40 14.85
CA GLN A 53 16.63 -33.42 14.15
C GLN A 53 16.15 -33.13 12.73
N LEU A 54 15.63 -34.14 12.04
CA LEU A 54 15.04 -34.00 10.70
C LEU A 54 13.73 -33.19 10.78
N LYS A 55 12.88 -33.47 11.78
CA LYS A 55 11.70 -32.63 12.06
C LYS A 55 12.10 -31.19 12.34
N LYS A 56 13.09 -30.95 13.20
CA LYS A 56 13.57 -29.60 13.52
C LYS A 56 14.09 -28.86 12.28
N ASN A 57 14.95 -29.51 11.49
CA ASN A 57 15.45 -28.92 10.24
C ASN A 57 14.34 -28.67 9.21
N VAL A 58 13.36 -29.57 9.10
CA VAL A 58 12.20 -29.33 8.24
C VAL A 58 11.42 -28.13 8.74
N TYR A 59 11.12 -28.03 10.05
CA TYR A 59 10.40 -26.89 10.63
C TYR A 59 11.13 -25.55 10.44
N ASP A 60 12.44 -25.53 10.67
CA ASP A 60 13.28 -24.32 10.55
C ASP A 60 13.35 -23.83 9.09
N ASN A 61 13.42 -24.75 8.13
CA ASN A 61 13.47 -24.43 6.69
C ASN A 61 12.09 -24.34 6.02
N TYR A 62 11.01 -24.81 6.67
CA TYR A 62 9.66 -24.85 6.11
C TYR A 62 9.17 -23.46 5.71
N LYS A 63 9.47 -22.47 6.55
CA LYS A 63 9.07 -21.08 6.31
C LYS A 63 9.77 -20.51 5.07
N GLN A 64 11.08 -20.73 4.95
CA GLN A 64 11.85 -20.29 3.79
C GLN A 64 11.37 -20.98 2.51
N PHE A 65 11.11 -22.29 2.56
CA PHE A 65 10.60 -23.01 1.40
C PHE A 65 9.22 -22.52 0.94
N ILE A 66 8.31 -22.24 1.89
CA ILE A 66 7.00 -21.66 1.56
C ILE A 66 7.15 -20.26 0.98
N ASP A 67 8.00 -19.42 1.55
CA ASP A 67 8.17 -18.05 1.09
C ASP A 67 8.80 -18.03 -0.32
N THR A 68 9.83 -18.85 -0.58
CA THR A 68 10.41 -19.03 -1.92
C THR A 68 9.40 -19.61 -2.92
N ALA A 69 8.59 -20.59 -2.52
CA ALA A 69 7.55 -21.16 -3.40
C ALA A 69 6.47 -20.12 -3.76
N LYS A 70 6.12 -19.23 -2.82
CA LYS A 70 5.20 -18.11 -3.08
C LYS A 70 5.80 -17.09 -4.03
N GLU A 71 7.08 -16.74 -3.86
CA GLU A 71 7.78 -15.84 -4.78
C GLU A 71 7.86 -16.41 -6.19
N ILE A 72 8.19 -17.69 -6.35
CA ILE A 72 8.19 -18.37 -7.66
C ILE A 72 6.81 -18.33 -8.31
N SER A 73 5.74 -18.59 -7.53
CA SER A 73 4.36 -18.52 -8.02
C SER A 73 3.97 -17.10 -8.46
N TYR A 74 4.39 -16.09 -7.68
CA TYR A 74 4.18 -14.69 -8.02
C TYR A 74 4.88 -14.31 -9.34
N VAL A 75 6.16 -14.66 -9.49
CA VAL A 75 6.93 -14.42 -10.73
C VAL A 75 6.29 -15.13 -11.92
N ALA A 76 5.86 -16.38 -11.75
CA ALA A 76 5.17 -17.12 -12.81
C ALA A 76 3.88 -16.41 -13.27
N SER A 77 3.14 -15.80 -12.33
CA SER A 77 1.94 -15.03 -12.65
C SER A 77 2.24 -13.75 -13.43
N GLU A 78 3.31 -13.01 -13.05
CA GLU A 78 3.75 -11.81 -13.78
C GLU A 78 4.26 -12.16 -15.18
N MET A 79 5.00 -13.26 -15.34
CA MET A 79 5.42 -13.73 -16.66
C MET A 79 4.23 -14.08 -17.56
N HIS A 80 3.16 -14.65 -17.00
CA HIS A 80 1.93 -14.93 -17.75
C HIS A 80 1.24 -13.64 -18.20
N GLN A 81 1.14 -12.65 -17.32
CA GLN A 81 0.56 -11.35 -17.64
C GLN A 81 1.37 -10.62 -18.73
N LEU A 82 2.70 -10.67 -18.66
CA LEU A 82 3.58 -10.09 -19.67
C LEU A 82 3.40 -10.79 -21.01
N ARG A 83 3.38 -12.13 -21.03
CA ARG A 83 3.12 -12.92 -22.24
C ARG A 83 1.78 -12.54 -22.88
N ASP A 84 0.73 -12.41 -22.07
CA ASP A 84 -0.59 -12.02 -22.57
C ASP A 84 -0.61 -10.58 -23.09
N MET A 85 0.16 -9.67 -22.47
CA MET A 85 0.31 -8.29 -22.97
C MET A 85 1.06 -8.24 -24.31
N LEU A 86 2.15 -8.99 -24.43
CA LEU A 86 2.91 -9.12 -25.68
C LEU A 86 2.05 -9.75 -26.79
N HIS A 87 1.28 -10.78 -26.47
CA HIS A 87 0.39 -11.41 -27.44
C HIS A 87 -0.74 -10.46 -27.87
N ARG A 88 -1.26 -9.63 -26.96
CA ARG A 88 -2.19 -8.54 -27.33
C ARG A 88 -1.54 -7.50 -28.23
N GLN A 89 -0.29 -7.11 -27.97
CA GLN A 89 0.45 -6.17 -28.83
C GLN A 89 0.72 -6.77 -30.21
N GLU A 90 1.08 -8.06 -30.29
CA GLU A 90 1.24 -8.80 -31.54
C GLU A 90 -0.06 -8.81 -32.36
N GLN A 91 -1.20 -9.11 -31.71
CA GLN A 91 -2.52 -9.05 -32.35
C GLN A 91 -2.86 -7.63 -32.83
N LEU A 92 -2.52 -6.60 -32.05
CA LEU A 92 -2.73 -5.20 -32.43
C LEU A 92 -1.87 -4.79 -33.63
N LEU A 93 -0.60 -5.21 -33.66
CA LEU A 93 0.30 -4.98 -34.79
C LEU A 93 -0.19 -5.70 -36.06
N HIS A 94 -0.69 -6.93 -35.92
CA HIS A 94 -1.32 -7.64 -37.03
C HIS A 94 -2.61 -6.96 -37.52
N ALA A 95 -3.42 -6.42 -36.62
CA ALA A 95 -4.61 -5.64 -36.98
C ALA A 95 -4.23 -4.32 -37.69
N MET A 96 -3.21 -3.62 -37.19
CA MET A 96 -2.72 -2.36 -37.79
C MET A 96 -2.07 -2.58 -39.16
N THR A 97 -1.29 -3.66 -39.33
CA THR A 97 -0.73 -4.03 -40.64
C THR A 97 -1.83 -4.46 -41.62
N GLY A 98 -2.86 -5.16 -41.14
CA GLY A 98 -4.06 -5.48 -41.94
C GLY A 98 -4.85 -4.24 -42.37
N LEU A 99 -4.98 -3.23 -41.49
CA LEU A 99 -5.66 -1.97 -41.79
C LEU A 99 -4.83 -1.04 -42.70
N SER A 100 -3.51 -1.05 -42.57
CA SER A 100 -2.60 -0.21 -43.37
C SER A 100 -2.49 -0.67 -44.83
N ILE A 101 -2.79 -1.94 -45.12
CA ILE A 101 -2.83 -2.48 -46.49
C ILE A 101 -4.12 -2.09 -47.24
N VAL A 102 -5.19 -1.71 -46.54
CA VAL A 102 -6.50 -1.40 -47.15
C VAL A 102 -6.71 0.11 -47.40
N HIS A 103 -5.90 0.99 -46.79
CA HIS A 103 -6.13 2.45 -46.84
C HIS A 103 -5.32 3.22 -47.91
N HIS A 104 -5.21 2.65 -49.11
CA HIS A 104 -4.70 3.40 -50.28
C HIS A 104 -5.53 3.21 -51.55
N LYS A 105 -6.86 3.36 -51.44
CA LYS A 105 -7.69 3.83 -52.55
C LYS A 105 -8.84 4.70 -52.04
N GLY A 106 -8.77 6.00 -52.37
CA GLY A 106 -9.94 6.88 -52.52
C GLY A 106 -10.34 7.72 -51.31
N GLY A 107 -9.93 9.00 -51.30
CA GLY A 107 -10.51 10.02 -50.43
C GLY A 107 -11.02 11.21 -51.26
N LYS A 108 -12.33 11.23 -51.55
CA LYS A 108 -13.11 12.46 -51.78
C LYS A 108 -14.60 12.14 -51.63
N GLY A 109 -15.24 12.75 -50.62
CA GLY A 109 -16.67 13.02 -50.60
C GLY A 109 -17.44 12.51 -49.38
N GLY A 110 -17.91 13.45 -48.55
CA GLY A 110 -19.30 13.47 -48.13
C GLY A 110 -19.70 12.77 -46.84
N ILE A 111 -20.09 13.58 -45.86
CA ILE A 111 -20.80 13.24 -44.63
C ILE A 111 -22.25 12.80 -44.96
N HIS A 112 -22.66 11.60 -44.57
CA HIS A 112 -23.91 11.33 -43.83
C HIS A 112 -23.98 9.85 -43.40
N GLY A 113 -24.39 9.58 -42.17
CA GLY A 113 -24.44 8.24 -41.58
C GLY A 113 -25.70 7.44 -41.89
N ASP A 114 -25.66 6.15 -41.59
CA ASP A 114 -26.76 5.41 -40.95
C ASP A 114 -26.29 4.02 -40.46
N LEU A 115 -27.14 3.46 -39.59
CA LEU A 115 -27.17 2.26 -38.78
C LEU A 115 -26.56 0.90 -39.22
N LEU A 116 -26.35 0.12 -38.15
CA LEU A 116 -26.08 -1.31 -37.93
C LEU A 116 -26.69 -2.35 -38.89
N THR A 117 -26.14 -3.58 -38.75
CA THR A 117 -26.51 -4.92 -39.30
C THR A 117 -25.81 -5.24 -40.64
N GLY A 118 -25.28 -6.42 -40.93
CA GLY A 118 -25.31 -7.76 -40.34
C GLY A 118 -25.12 -8.75 -41.50
N ASP A 119 -24.05 -9.54 -41.46
CA ASP A 119 -23.66 -10.75 -42.21
C ASP A 119 -24.25 -11.16 -43.60
N VAL A 120 -23.34 -11.77 -44.37
CA VAL A 120 -23.44 -12.91 -45.33
C VAL A 120 -23.08 -12.61 -46.81
N ALA A 121 -22.21 -13.50 -47.32
CA ALA A 121 -21.60 -13.66 -48.65
C ALA A 121 -22.61 -13.68 -49.84
N ASP A 122 -22.24 -13.56 -51.12
CA ASP A 122 -21.38 -14.46 -51.91
C ASP A 122 -21.26 -14.00 -53.40
N SER A 123 -20.18 -14.40 -54.08
CA SER A 123 -20.03 -14.73 -55.53
C SER A 123 -20.13 -13.69 -56.68
N ALA A 124 -18.95 -13.45 -57.30
CA ALA A 124 -18.53 -13.75 -58.69
C ALA A 124 -19.15 -13.06 -59.96
N ASP A 125 -18.21 -12.46 -60.72
CA ASP A 125 -17.89 -12.68 -62.16
C ASP A 125 -18.36 -11.74 -63.31
N HIS A 126 -17.38 -11.50 -64.21
CA HIS A 126 -17.46 -11.15 -65.65
C HIS A 126 -17.93 -9.72 -66.08
N ARG A 127 -17.49 -9.10 -67.18
CA ARG A 127 -16.34 -9.16 -68.12
C ARG A 127 -16.61 -8.08 -69.19
N GLY A 128 -15.60 -7.35 -69.64
CA GLY A 128 -15.57 -6.65 -70.95
C GLY A 128 -16.32 -5.31 -71.04
N ASP A 129 -16.01 -4.39 -71.95
CA ASP A 129 -14.88 -4.23 -72.86
C ASP A 129 -15.04 -2.84 -73.52
N GLN A 130 -13.95 -2.33 -74.10
CA GLN A 130 -13.91 -1.43 -75.28
C GLN A 130 -14.04 0.11 -75.17
N ASN A 131 -12.91 0.71 -75.59
CA ASN A 131 -12.73 1.83 -76.54
C ASN A 131 -13.02 3.27 -76.04
N ALA A 132 -12.22 4.30 -76.33
CA ALA A 132 -11.29 4.50 -77.44
C ALA A 132 -10.13 5.47 -77.07
N ALA A 133 -9.02 5.31 -77.78
CA ALA A 133 -7.82 6.12 -77.76
C ALA A 133 -7.93 7.41 -78.60
N GLN A 134 -7.30 8.47 -78.11
CA GLN A 134 -6.64 9.54 -78.89
C GLN A 134 -5.64 10.21 -77.91
N VAL A 135 -4.39 9.74 -77.89
CA VAL A 135 -3.22 10.39 -78.50
C VAL A 135 -3.12 11.86 -78.09
N ASP A 136 -2.23 12.12 -77.13
CA ASP A 136 -1.16 13.10 -77.31
C ASP A 136 0.02 12.70 -76.41
N GLU A 137 1.10 12.32 -77.09
CA GLU A 137 2.44 12.17 -76.53
C GLU A 137 2.97 13.55 -76.14
N ASP A 138 3.30 13.74 -74.86
CA ASP A 138 4.44 14.54 -74.40
C ASP A 138 4.37 14.70 -72.88
N SER A 139 4.87 13.71 -72.12
CA SER A 139 5.36 13.87 -70.73
C SER A 139 5.63 12.51 -70.06
N ASN A 140 6.55 11.72 -70.61
CA ASN A 140 7.05 10.52 -69.92
C ASN A 140 8.55 10.63 -69.63
N CYS A 141 8.90 11.43 -68.62
CA CYS A 141 10.14 11.28 -67.88
C CYS A 141 9.99 11.85 -66.46
N SER A 142 9.46 11.06 -65.53
CA SER A 142 9.63 11.29 -64.07
C SER A 142 9.16 10.13 -63.17
N ASN A 143 8.63 9.02 -63.70
CA ASN A 143 8.08 7.95 -62.87
C ASN A 143 9.04 6.82 -62.45
N SER A 144 10.35 6.93 -62.73
CA SER A 144 11.36 6.00 -62.20
C SER A 144 11.81 6.33 -60.76
N GLY A 145 11.41 7.49 -60.21
CA GLY A 145 11.94 8.00 -58.94
C GLY A 145 11.18 7.59 -57.67
N LEU A 146 9.92 7.15 -57.76
CA LEU A 146 9.08 6.91 -56.58
C LEU A 146 9.22 5.49 -55.99
N GLY A 147 9.51 4.49 -56.82
CA GLY A 147 9.82 3.12 -56.36
C GLY A 147 11.11 3.08 -55.54
N ASN A 148 12.19 3.65 -56.09
CA ASN A 148 13.49 3.71 -55.44
C ASN A 148 13.49 4.49 -54.11
N ARG A 149 12.58 5.46 -53.93
CA ARG A 149 12.50 6.30 -52.72
C ARG A 149 12.04 5.55 -51.47
N LYS A 150 11.07 4.63 -51.60
CA LYS A 150 10.54 3.84 -50.47
C LYS A 150 11.41 2.61 -50.18
N GLU A 151 11.95 1.99 -51.21
CA GLU A 151 12.85 0.83 -51.09
C GLU A 151 14.15 1.21 -50.36
N ASN A 152 14.73 2.38 -50.67
CA ASN A 152 15.95 2.86 -50.00
C ASN A 152 15.74 3.21 -48.50
N LEU A 153 14.51 3.55 -48.10
CA LEU A 153 14.17 3.91 -46.73
C LEU A 153 13.92 2.67 -45.87
N LEU A 154 13.23 1.67 -46.44
CA LEU A 154 13.05 0.35 -45.83
C LEU A 154 14.41 -0.33 -45.59
N PHE A 155 15.34 -0.22 -46.55
CA PHE A 155 16.72 -0.71 -46.39
C PHE A 155 17.47 -0.08 -45.21
N LEU A 156 17.26 1.23 -44.95
CA LEU A 156 17.87 1.93 -43.82
C LEU A 156 17.28 1.48 -42.47
N LEU A 157 15.95 1.30 -42.41
CA LEU A 157 15.24 0.80 -41.23
C LEU A 157 15.64 -0.64 -40.87
N GLU A 158 15.96 -1.47 -41.86
CA GLU A 158 16.37 -2.85 -41.65
C GLU A 158 17.83 -2.97 -41.16
N LYS A 159 18.72 -2.03 -41.55
CA LYS A 159 20.16 -2.10 -41.27
C LYS A 159 20.64 -1.29 -40.07
N VAL A 160 19.94 -0.20 -39.70
CA VAL A 160 20.41 0.75 -38.67
C VAL A 160 19.46 0.78 -37.46
N GLU A 161 19.95 0.34 -36.32
CA GLU A 161 19.24 0.36 -35.04
C GLU A 161 19.00 1.82 -34.59
N GLY A 162 17.76 2.17 -34.23
CA GLY A 162 17.39 3.47 -33.67
C GLY A 162 16.79 4.49 -34.66
N VAL A 163 16.77 4.17 -35.95
CA VAL A 163 16.32 5.09 -37.02
C VAL A 163 14.78 5.17 -37.14
N ALA A 164 14.05 4.15 -36.66
CA ALA A 164 12.59 4.09 -36.71
C ALA A 164 11.86 5.26 -36.02
N ARG A 165 12.39 5.78 -34.90
CA ARG A 165 11.76 6.89 -34.16
C ARG A 165 11.88 8.25 -34.84
N LEU A 166 12.84 8.40 -35.77
CA LEU A 166 13.11 9.67 -36.47
C LEU A 166 12.37 9.78 -37.81
N LEU A 167 11.85 8.65 -38.32
CA LEU A 167 11.15 8.53 -39.60
C LEU A 167 9.64 8.47 -39.45
N ASP A 168 9.13 8.19 -38.25
CA ASP A 168 7.69 8.16 -37.97
C ASP A 168 7.09 9.55 -38.24
N GLY A 169 6.29 9.66 -39.31
CA GLY A 169 5.55 10.88 -39.67
C GLY A 169 6.31 11.93 -40.51
N SER A 170 7.43 11.61 -41.15
CA SER A 170 8.18 12.60 -41.95
C SER A 170 8.50 12.14 -43.39
N ASP A 171 8.31 13.02 -44.38
CA ASP A 171 8.64 12.81 -45.81
C ASP A 171 10.17 12.86 -46.08
N LYS A 172 10.98 12.26 -45.21
CA LYS A 172 12.44 12.30 -45.30
C LYS A 172 12.92 11.28 -46.33
N THR A 173 13.70 11.74 -47.31
CA THR A 173 14.31 10.85 -48.31
C THR A 173 15.81 10.72 -48.07
N LEU A 174 16.34 9.51 -48.26
CA LEU A 174 17.78 9.26 -48.25
C LEU A 174 18.41 9.86 -49.51
N ILE A 175 19.35 10.79 -49.33
CA ILE A 175 20.09 11.46 -50.41
C ILE A 175 21.36 10.68 -50.74
N LYS A 176 22.14 10.29 -49.71
CA LYS A 176 23.40 9.57 -49.88
C LYS A 176 23.72 8.71 -48.66
N SER A 177 24.25 7.51 -48.87
CA SER A 177 24.81 6.66 -47.81
C SER A 177 26.20 6.15 -48.17
N GLY A 178 27.06 5.89 -47.19
CA GLY A 178 28.42 5.38 -47.41
C GLY A 178 29.21 5.19 -46.11
N GLU A 179 30.33 4.48 -46.21
CA GLU A 179 31.23 4.22 -45.07
C GLU A 179 32.29 5.31 -44.94
N ALA A 180 32.66 5.65 -43.71
CA ALA A 180 33.72 6.61 -43.39
C ALA A 180 34.47 6.15 -42.13
N ILE A 181 35.64 6.72 -41.89
CA ILE A 181 36.44 6.43 -40.69
C ILE A 181 36.49 7.69 -39.84
N VAL A 182 36.00 7.64 -38.60
CA VAL A 182 36.19 8.72 -37.62
C VAL A 182 37.57 8.59 -37.03
N LEU A 183 38.32 9.69 -37.02
CA LEU A 183 39.62 9.80 -36.37
C LEU A 183 39.44 10.50 -35.02
N GLU A 184 39.36 9.73 -33.94
CA GLU A 184 39.48 10.23 -32.56
C GLU A 184 40.96 10.10 -32.11
N GLN A 185 41.37 10.83 -31.06
CA GLN A 185 42.77 11.15 -30.73
C GLN A 185 43.77 9.98 -30.66
N ASP A 186 43.32 8.72 -30.59
CA ASP A 186 44.17 7.52 -30.68
C ASP A 186 43.51 6.31 -31.39
N ASP A 187 42.28 6.42 -31.91
CA ASP A 187 41.55 5.27 -32.50
C ASP A 187 40.79 5.64 -33.79
N ALA A 188 40.91 4.77 -34.80
CA ALA A 188 40.24 4.90 -36.09
C ALA A 188 39.01 3.97 -36.15
N VAL A 189 37.81 4.54 -36.00
CA VAL A 189 36.55 3.78 -35.94
C VAL A 189 35.80 3.86 -37.26
N LYS A 190 35.44 2.71 -37.83
CA LYS A 190 34.60 2.64 -39.03
C LYS A 190 33.15 2.99 -38.68
N VAL A 191 32.60 3.97 -39.38
CA VAL A 191 31.23 4.45 -39.23
C VAL A 191 30.50 4.46 -40.57
N TYR A 192 29.18 4.39 -40.52
CA TYR A 192 28.28 4.51 -41.66
C TYR A 192 27.57 5.87 -41.61
N LEU A 193 27.71 6.64 -42.68
CA LEU A 193 27.11 7.97 -42.85
C LEU A 193 25.85 7.86 -43.71
N CYS A 194 24.75 8.45 -43.25
CA CYS A 194 23.51 8.56 -44.02
C CYS A 194 23.01 10.00 -44.04
N LEU A 195 23.04 10.64 -45.21
CA LEU A 195 22.50 11.97 -45.42
C LEU A 195 21.03 11.88 -45.83
N LEU A 196 20.17 12.42 -44.97
CA LEU A 196 18.75 12.64 -45.25
C LEU A 196 18.53 14.09 -45.71
N THR A 197 17.30 14.41 -46.10
CA THR A 197 16.88 15.75 -46.54
C THR A 197 17.05 16.86 -45.50
N ASP A 198 17.05 16.52 -44.23
CA ASP A 198 16.99 17.46 -43.10
C ASP A 198 18.03 17.17 -42.02
N SER A 199 18.62 15.98 -42.02
CA SER A 199 19.60 15.54 -41.02
C SER A 199 20.67 14.62 -41.61
N LEU A 200 21.86 14.62 -41.02
CA LEU A 200 22.93 13.68 -41.27
C LEU A 200 23.04 12.71 -40.08
N LEU A 201 23.00 11.41 -40.37
CA LEU A 201 23.12 10.34 -39.39
C LEU A 201 24.52 9.72 -39.46
N VAL A 202 25.11 9.46 -38.30
CA VAL A 202 26.38 8.72 -38.16
C VAL A 202 26.11 7.50 -37.29
N ALA A 203 26.40 6.31 -37.82
CA ALA A 203 26.17 5.04 -37.13
C ALA A 203 27.47 4.23 -37.00
N ASP A 204 27.68 3.63 -35.83
CA ASP A 204 28.82 2.75 -35.59
C ASP A 204 28.52 1.33 -36.06
N LEU A 205 29.53 0.64 -36.59
CA LEU A 205 29.41 -0.78 -36.94
C LEU A 205 29.33 -1.64 -35.66
N LEU A 206 28.30 -2.47 -35.52
CA LEU A 206 28.24 -3.40 -34.39
C LEU A 206 29.29 -4.53 -34.54
N PRO A 207 30.04 -4.87 -33.48
CA PRO A 207 31.03 -5.95 -33.52
C PRO A 207 30.41 -7.35 -33.59
N VAL A 208 29.14 -7.52 -33.20
CA VAL A 208 28.41 -8.80 -33.25
C VAL A 208 27.11 -8.59 -34.00
N LYS A 209 26.97 -9.27 -35.16
CA LYS A 209 25.78 -9.18 -36.02
C LYS A 209 24.58 -9.79 -35.30
N ARG A 210 23.57 -8.96 -34.97
CA ARG A 210 22.26 -9.41 -34.47
C ARG A 210 21.25 -9.34 -35.61
N GLY A 211 21.07 -10.45 -36.34
CA GLY A 211 20.13 -10.52 -37.46
C GLY A 211 20.51 -9.59 -38.63
N THR A 212 19.54 -8.85 -39.16
CA THR A 212 19.72 -7.93 -40.31
C THR A 212 20.28 -6.55 -39.93
N ILE A 213 20.30 -6.22 -38.63
CA ILE A 213 20.80 -4.94 -38.12
C ILE A 213 22.32 -5.02 -37.94
N GLN A 214 23.03 -4.12 -38.63
CA GLN A 214 24.50 -4.12 -38.73
C GLN A 214 25.14 -2.88 -38.12
N TYR A 215 24.37 -1.78 -37.97
CA TYR A 215 24.87 -0.50 -37.49
C TYR A 215 23.98 0.06 -36.37
N ARG A 216 24.58 0.77 -35.41
CA ARG A 216 23.88 1.46 -34.32
C ARG A 216 24.07 2.94 -34.47
N LEU A 217 22.97 3.70 -34.48
CA LEU A 217 23.03 5.16 -34.57
C LEU A 217 23.82 5.75 -33.39
N ARG A 218 24.89 6.49 -33.68
CA ARG A 218 25.75 7.19 -32.70
C ARG A 218 25.38 8.66 -32.61
N TRP A 219 25.28 9.34 -33.75
CA TRP A 219 24.97 10.77 -33.80
C TRP A 219 23.93 11.11 -34.87
N VAL A 220 23.14 12.15 -34.57
CA VAL A 220 22.17 12.77 -35.47
C VAL A 220 22.47 14.25 -35.50
N PHE A 221 22.82 14.77 -36.67
CA PHE A 221 23.12 16.17 -36.86
C PHE A 221 22.06 16.81 -37.73
N GLU A 222 21.46 17.90 -37.25
CA GLU A 222 20.60 18.74 -38.09
C GLU A 222 21.47 19.53 -39.07
N LEU A 223 21.02 19.69 -40.31
CA LEU A 223 21.81 20.38 -41.34
C LEU A 223 22.07 21.88 -41.03
N ASP A 224 21.30 22.47 -40.12
CA ASP A 224 21.39 23.89 -39.79
C ASP A 224 22.67 24.19 -38.97
N THR A 225 22.98 23.31 -38.01
CA THR A 225 24.13 23.42 -37.11
C THR A 225 25.40 22.78 -37.67
N LEU A 226 25.28 22.09 -38.80
CA LEU A 226 26.37 21.38 -39.47
C LEU A 226 27.15 22.27 -40.44
N ALA A 227 28.48 22.29 -40.31
CA ALA A 227 29.40 22.81 -41.32
C ALA A 227 30.50 21.78 -41.64
N ALA A 228 30.57 21.33 -42.89
CA ALA A 228 31.62 20.44 -43.37
C ALA A 228 32.73 21.24 -44.08
N VAL A 229 33.96 21.15 -43.57
CA VAL A 229 35.13 21.90 -44.03
C VAL A 229 36.24 20.92 -44.43
N ASP A 230 37.00 21.28 -45.46
CA ASP A 230 38.16 20.51 -45.91
C ASP A 230 39.30 20.61 -44.87
N ALA A 231 39.91 19.48 -44.49
CA ALA A 231 41.10 19.44 -43.63
C ALA A 231 42.35 19.14 -44.45
N ASN A 232 43.52 19.59 -43.98
CA ASN A 232 44.81 19.69 -44.69
C ASN A 232 45.38 18.40 -45.34
N ALA A 233 44.70 17.25 -45.25
CA ALA A 233 45.03 15.98 -45.92
C ALA A 233 44.00 15.64 -47.02
N SER A 234 44.47 15.08 -48.14
CA SER A 234 43.68 14.87 -49.37
C SER A 234 42.41 14.03 -49.19
N SER A 235 42.28 13.22 -48.15
CA SER A 235 41.09 12.39 -47.89
C SER A 235 40.32 12.72 -46.60
N GLN A 236 40.68 13.78 -45.88
CA GLN A 236 40.06 14.12 -44.58
C GLN A 236 39.08 15.30 -44.68
N MET A 237 37.91 15.16 -44.05
CA MET A 237 36.87 16.18 -43.91
C MET A 237 36.66 16.47 -42.42
N LYS A 238 36.67 17.75 -42.04
CA LYS A 238 36.36 18.18 -40.69
C LYS A 238 34.91 18.64 -40.61
N MET A 239 34.13 18.00 -39.77
CA MET A 239 32.75 18.32 -39.48
C MET A 239 32.68 19.17 -38.21
N LEU A 240 32.20 20.40 -38.34
CA LEU A 240 32.02 21.35 -37.24
C LEU A 240 30.55 21.32 -36.83
N VAL A 241 30.30 20.87 -35.59
CA VAL A 241 28.98 20.87 -34.95
C VAL A 241 29.18 21.41 -33.54
N PHE A 242 28.87 22.69 -33.31
CA PHE A 242 29.16 23.35 -32.04
C PHE A 242 28.58 22.57 -30.83
N PRO A 243 29.38 22.30 -29.78
CA PRO A 243 30.74 22.78 -29.51
C PRO A 243 31.89 21.84 -29.98
N GLN A 244 31.60 20.79 -30.75
CA GLN A 244 32.55 19.73 -31.10
C GLN A 244 33.01 19.80 -32.57
N SER A 245 34.25 19.35 -32.85
CA SER A 245 34.74 19.18 -34.21
C SER A 245 35.17 17.73 -34.44
N ILE A 246 34.56 17.06 -35.41
CA ILE A 246 34.78 15.64 -35.72
C ILE A 246 35.61 15.56 -37.00
N LEU A 247 36.70 14.78 -37.01
CA LEU A 247 37.51 14.54 -38.19
C LEU A 247 37.14 13.19 -38.82
N LEU A 248 36.78 13.20 -40.10
CA LEU A 248 36.38 12.02 -40.86
C LEU A 248 37.37 11.79 -42.01
N GLN A 249 37.88 10.58 -42.15
CA GLN A 249 38.65 10.13 -43.29
C GLN A 249 37.77 9.31 -44.24
N MET A 250 37.74 9.72 -45.51
CA MET A 250 37.03 9.04 -46.59
C MET A 250 37.98 8.14 -47.39
N GLU A 251 37.43 7.21 -48.17
CA GLU A 251 38.21 6.27 -48.98
C GLU A 251 38.92 6.97 -50.15
N SER A 252 38.33 8.04 -50.71
CA SER A 252 38.89 8.81 -51.82
C SER A 252 38.65 10.31 -51.71
N LEU A 253 39.55 11.12 -52.29
CA LEU A 253 39.40 12.58 -52.47
C LEU A 253 38.12 12.90 -53.28
N GLN A 254 37.75 12.05 -54.23
CA GLN A 254 36.53 12.21 -55.04
C GLN A 254 35.27 12.00 -54.19
N GLU A 255 35.28 11.01 -53.30
CA GLU A 255 34.14 10.78 -52.40
C GLU A 255 33.97 11.88 -51.37
N LYS A 256 35.08 12.38 -50.80
CA LYS A 256 35.09 13.55 -49.91
C LYS A 256 34.45 14.76 -50.58
N SER A 257 34.90 15.10 -51.79
CA SER A 257 34.37 16.26 -52.54
C SER A 257 32.87 16.08 -52.84
N SER A 258 32.47 14.86 -53.21
CA SER A 258 31.07 14.49 -53.41
C SER A 258 30.24 14.58 -52.13
N TRP A 259 30.78 14.23 -50.96
CA TRP A 259 30.09 14.35 -49.67
C TRP A 259 29.92 15.81 -49.22
N ILE A 260 30.95 16.64 -49.37
CA ILE A 260 30.87 18.08 -49.06
C ILE A 260 29.84 18.75 -49.98
N GLU A 261 29.86 18.43 -51.28
CA GLU A 261 28.88 18.97 -52.23
C GLU A 261 27.46 18.47 -51.93
N ALA A 262 27.28 17.19 -51.60
CA ALA A 262 25.96 16.65 -51.23
C ALA A 262 25.38 17.31 -49.98
N ILE A 263 26.22 17.56 -48.95
CA ILE A 263 25.80 18.27 -47.73
C ILE A 263 25.46 19.73 -48.05
N ARG A 264 26.27 20.41 -48.89
CA ARG A 264 26.01 21.78 -49.34
C ARG A 264 24.70 21.87 -50.13
N ALA A 265 24.48 20.97 -51.08
CA ALA A 265 23.27 20.90 -51.88
C ALA A 265 22.03 20.58 -51.03
N ALA A 266 22.14 19.67 -50.06
CA ALA A 266 21.05 19.36 -49.12
C ALA A 266 20.70 20.59 -48.24
N LYS A 267 21.71 21.34 -47.77
CA LYS A 267 21.51 22.58 -47.00
C LYS A 267 20.84 23.67 -47.83
N GLN A 268 21.28 23.87 -49.08
CA GLN A 268 20.66 24.81 -50.02
C GLN A 268 19.22 24.42 -50.38
N TYR A 269 18.94 23.13 -50.57
CA TYR A 269 17.61 22.60 -50.85
C TYR A 269 16.65 22.78 -49.67
N LYS A 270 17.13 22.61 -48.42
CA LYS A 270 16.35 22.91 -47.22
C LYS A 270 16.04 24.41 -47.12
N LEU A 271 17.03 25.27 -47.38
CA LEU A 271 16.87 26.73 -47.34
C LEU A 271 15.85 27.23 -48.39
N SER A 272 15.89 26.71 -49.61
CA SER A 272 14.95 27.09 -50.67
C SER A 272 13.52 26.60 -50.38
N ARG A 273 13.36 25.38 -49.84
CA ARG A 273 12.06 24.87 -49.40
C ARG A 273 11.47 25.69 -48.24
N GLN A 274 12.31 26.14 -47.31
CA GLN A 274 11.91 26.99 -46.20
C GLN A 274 11.54 28.42 -46.67
N ALA A 275 12.25 28.97 -47.67
CA ALA A 275 11.87 30.23 -48.31
C ALA A 275 10.52 30.15 -49.04
N VAL A 276 10.26 29.05 -49.75
CA VAL A 276 8.98 28.81 -50.43
C VAL A 276 7.84 28.59 -49.42
N ALA A 277 8.08 27.86 -48.33
CA ALA A 277 7.11 27.70 -47.24
C ALA A 277 6.78 29.03 -46.55
N ASN A 278 7.79 29.87 -46.30
CA ASN A 278 7.60 31.20 -45.74
C ASN A 278 6.83 32.13 -46.70
N SER A 279 7.10 32.06 -48.01
CA SER A 279 6.36 32.87 -49.00
C SER A 279 4.87 32.51 -49.10
N ARG A 280 4.51 31.23 -48.89
CA ARG A 280 3.11 30.78 -48.87
C ARG A 280 2.38 31.23 -47.60
N LEU A 281 3.05 31.22 -46.45
CA LEU A 281 2.48 31.70 -45.18
C LEU A 281 2.24 33.22 -45.16
N VAL A 282 3.05 33.99 -45.88
CA VAL A 282 2.88 35.45 -46.05
C VAL A 282 1.65 35.79 -46.90
N HIS A 283 1.26 34.91 -47.83
CA HIS A 283 0.15 35.17 -48.74
C HIS A 283 -1.23 34.80 -48.16
N ASP A 284 -1.30 33.85 -47.23
CA ASP A 284 -2.55 33.41 -46.59
C ASP A 284 -2.89 34.20 -45.29
N PHE A 285 -1.91 34.87 -44.66
CA PHE A 285 -2.11 35.65 -43.44
C PHE A 285 -1.31 36.97 -43.45
N PRO A 286 -1.92 38.09 -43.92
CA PRO A 286 -1.26 39.40 -43.97
C PRO A 286 -0.79 39.92 -42.60
N GLY A 287 -1.39 39.43 -41.50
CA GLY A 287 -1.02 39.81 -40.13
C GLY A 287 0.30 39.22 -39.63
N LEU A 288 0.85 38.18 -40.28
CA LEU A 288 2.11 37.55 -39.84
C LEU A 288 3.35 38.33 -40.32
N ALA A 289 3.19 39.19 -41.34
CA ALA A 289 4.26 40.06 -41.83
C ALA A 289 4.70 41.08 -40.76
N LEU A 290 3.77 41.55 -39.91
CA LEU A 290 4.08 42.40 -38.76
C LEU A 290 4.75 41.66 -37.60
N ALA A 291 4.54 40.34 -37.46
CA ALA A 291 5.13 39.54 -36.39
C ALA A 291 6.56 39.07 -36.69
N LEU A 292 6.99 39.08 -37.95
CA LEU A 292 8.35 38.71 -38.39
C LEU A 292 9.29 39.92 -38.56
N GLY A 293 8.90 41.11 -38.10
CA GLY A 293 9.84 42.21 -37.91
C GLY A 293 10.53 42.71 -39.19
N GLN A 294 9.76 42.96 -40.26
CA GLN A 294 10.18 43.90 -41.30
C GLN A 294 9.42 45.22 -41.11
N GLY A 295 9.65 45.86 -39.97
CA GLY A 295 9.47 47.29 -39.82
C GLY A 295 10.80 47.95 -40.19
N GLU A 296 10.74 49.03 -40.96
CA GLU A 296 11.86 49.95 -41.11
C GLU A 296 12.39 50.37 -39.73
N PRO A 297 13.69 50.71 -39.61
CA PRO A 297 14.30 50.97 -38.31
C PRO A 297 13.84 52.33 -37.79
N ASP A 298 12.73 52.35 -37.05
CA ASP A 298 12.43 53.44 -36.13
C ASP A 298 13.08 53.12 -34.79
N GLU A 299 14.16 53.85 -34.51
CA GLU A 299 14.78 53.97 -33.21
C GLU A 299 13.73 54.42 -32.16
N GLU A 300 13.89 53.92 -30.93
CA GLU A 300 13.18 54.34 -29.70
C GLU A 300 11.82 53.66 -29.37
N SER A 301 11.90 52.46 -28.79
CA SER A 301 10.92 52.00 -27.78
C SER A 301 11.57 51.08 -26.76
N GLU A 302 12.25 51.69 -25.79
CA GLU A 302 12.50 51.07 -24.49
C GLU A 302 11.16 50.90 -23.77
N GLY A 303 10.64 49.67 -23.69
CA GLY A 303 9.49 49.40 -22.83
C GLY A 303 8.64 48.19 -23.17
N ASN A 304 9.21 46.98 -23.22
CA ASN A 304 8.49 45.73 -22.84
C ASN A 304 9.38 44.47 -22.88
N GLN A 305 10.59 44.52 -22.32
CA GLN A 305 11.34 43.29 -22.03
C GLN A 305 10.87 42.72 -20.69
N MET A 306 10.46 41.46 -20.69
CA MET A 306 10.13 40.72 -19.46
C MET A 306 11.38 40.69 -18.58
N PRO A 307 11.28 40.91 -17.26
CA PRO A 307 12.47 40.97 -16.41
C PRO A 307 13.28 39.66 -16.46
N ASP A 308 14.61 39.79 -16.55
CA ASP A 308 15.54 38.66 -16.64
C ASP A 308 15.36 37.65 -15.50
N TRP A 309 15.09 38.12 -14.28
CA TRP A 309 14.84 37.25 -13.13
C TRP A 309 13.62 36.33 -13.28
N LEU A 310 12.62 36.70 -14.11
CA LEU A 310 11.44 35.87 -14.38
C LEU A 310 11.73 34.80 -15.44
N ILE A 311 12.68 35.08 -16.35
CA ILE A 311 13.17 34.14 -17.36
C ILE A 311 14.05 33.07 -16.69
N ASP A 312 14.89 33.48 -15.73
CA ASP A 312 15.80 32.60 -14.99
C ASP A 312 15.09 31.83 -13.85
N LEU A 313 13.90 32.28 -13.43
CA LEU A 313 13.14 31.69 -12.34
C LEU A 313 12.91 30.16 -12.44
N PRO A 314 12.56 29.58 -13.61
CA PRO A 314 12.39 28.13 -13.74
C PRO A 314 13.68 27.36 -13.46
N ASP A 315 14.83 27.90 -13.87
CA ASP A 315 16.13 27.27 -13.69
C ASP A 315 16.58 27.40 -12.22
N ASP A 316 16.35 28.55 -11.59
CA ASP A 316 16.54 28.77 -10.16
C ASP A 316 15.67 27.83 -9.30
N LEU A 317 14.44 27.57 -9.74
CA LEU A 317 13.55 26.60 -9.08
C LEU A 317 14.09 25.17 -9.20
N ASP A 318 14.63 24.79 -10.35
CA ASP A 318 15.22 23.47 -10.56
C ASP A 318 16.48 23.28 -9.69
N VAL A 319 17.32 24.32 -9.53
CA VAL A 319 18.45 24.34 -8.58
C VAL A 319 17.95 24.20 -7.13
N CYS A 320 16.95 24.98 -6.73
CA CYS A 320 16.39 24.91 -5.38
C CYS A 320 15.75 23.54 -5.07
N ILE A 321 15.12 22.89 -6.06
CA ILE A 321 14.57 21.54 -5.95
C ILE A 321 15.71 20.52 -5.78
N ALA A 322 16.79 20.65 -6.55
CA ALA A 322 17.97 19.77 -6.47
C ALA A 322 18.68 19.89 -5.11
N GLU A 323 18.84 21.11 -4.59
CA GLU A 323 19.43 21.39 -3.27
C GLU A 323 18.51 21.06 -2.08
N ARG A 324 17.25 20.65 -2.35
CA ARG A 324 16.21 20.41 -1.34
C ARG A 324 15.87 21.64 -0.48
N ASN A 325 16.17 22.84 -0.98
CA ASN A 325 15.82 24.09 -0.32
C ASN A 325 14.41 24.56 -0.74
N PHE A 326 13.40 23.87 -0.23
CA PHE A 326 12.01 24.10 -0.61
C PHE A 326 11.45 25.45 -0.10
N GLU A 327 12.03 26.02 0.96
CA GLU A 327 11.59 27.33 1.50
C GLU A 327 11.92 28.47 0.54
N GLN A 328 13.11 28.44 -0.06
CA GLN A 328 13.51 29.42 -1.07
C GLN A 328 12.71 29.26 -2.35
N ALA A 329 12.46 28.03 -2.79
CA ALA A 329 11.61 27.75 -3.96
C ALA A 329 10.19 28.31 -3.78
N VAL A 330 9.57 28.12 -2.61
CA VAL A 330 8.22 28.67 -2.34
C VAL A 330 8.22 30.20 -2.29
N LYS A 331 9.26 30.84 -1.73
CA LYS A 331 9.38 32.32 -1.76
C LYS A 331 9.50 32.85 -3.18
N LEU A 332 10.27 32.18 -4.04
CA LEU A 332 10.40 32.53 -5.45
C LEU A 332 9.07 32.39 -6.19
N LEU A 333 8.31 31.31 -5.91
CA LEU A 333 6.96 31.11 -6.46
C LEU A 333 5.95 32.17 -5.95
N GLN A 334 6.02 32.56 -4.68
CA GLN A 334 5.17 33.63 -4.13
C GLN A 334 5.47 34.98 -4.80
N LYS A 335 6.74 35.34 -4.98
CA LYS A 335 7.13 36.55 -5.71
C LYS A 335 6.61 36.53 -7.15
N ALA A 336 6.66 35.38 -7.83
CA ALA A 336 6.09 35.23 -9.16
C ALA A 336 4.56 35.35 -9.17
N GLN A 337 3.88 34.80 -8.16
CA GLN A 337 2.44 34.90 -7.98
C GLN A 337 1.95 36.29 -7.58
N GLU A 338 2.77 37.12 -6.94
CA GLU A 338 2.47 38.53 -6.63
C GLU A 338 2.70 39.45 -7.83
N TYR A 339 3.65 39.10 -8.69
CA TYR A 339 3.97 39.86 -9.89
C TYR A 339 2.91 39.71 -10.99
N TRP A 340 2.34 38.50 -11.16
CA TRP A 340 1.41 38.19 -12.24
C TRP A 340 0.05 38.95 -12.19
N PRO A 341 -0.61 39.15 -11.03
CA PRO A 341 -1.84 39.93 -10.90
C PRO A 341 -1.64 41.44 -11.11
N SER A 342 -0.40 41.93 -10.93
CA SER A 342 -0.06 43.35 -11.07
C SER A 342 0.15 43.78 -12.53
N GLN A 343 0.05 42.85 -13.48
CA GLN A 343 0.29 43.09 -14.91
C GLN A 343 -0.89 42.60 -15.78
N GLU A 344 -1.99 43.36 -15.76
CA GLU A 344 -3.00 43.31 -16.81
C GLU A 344 -2.44 43.92 -18.10
N GLY A 345 -1.53 43.21 -18.80
CA GLY A 345 -0.89 43.81 -19.99
C GLY A 345 -0.06 42.90 -20.89
N TYR A 346 0.25 41.64 -20.53
CA TYR A 346 1.05 40.77 -21.41
C TYR A 346 0.19 39.73 -22.12
N THR A 347 -0.26 40.11 -23.32
CA THR A 347 -0.75 39.18 -24.36
C THR A 347 0.40 38.64 -25.22
N SER A 348 1.62 38.54 -24.67
CA SER A 348 2.77 37.95 -25.38
C SER A 348 2.80 36.43 -25.16
N SER A 349 2.98 35.66 -26.24
CA SER A 349 3.11 34.19 -26.19
C SER A 349 4.22 33.75 -25.22
N SER A 350 5.31 34.51 -25.15
CA SER A 350 6.47 34.24 -24.28
C SER A 350 6.13 34.26 -22.78
N ALA A 351 5.29 35.20 -22.33
CA ALA A 351 4.87 35.26 -20.92
C ALA A 351 4.01 34.04 -20.54
N ARG A 352 3.15 33.56 -21.45
CA ARG A 352 2.36 32.33 -21.24
C ARG A 352 3.25 31.09 -21.18
N ASP A 353 4.27 31.01 -22.03
CA ASP A 353 5.22 29.89 -22.05
C ASP A 353 6.04 29.82 -20.76
N VAL A 354 6.51 30.97 -20.25
CA VAL A 354 7.24 31.04 -18.96
C VAL A 354 6.31 30.70 -17.80
N LYS A 355 5.07 31.20 -17.78
CA LYS A 355 4.08 30.80 -16.79
C LYS A 355 3.80 29.29 -16.80
N LEU A 356 3.61 28.69 -17.97
CA LEU A 356 3.40 27.24 -18.10
C LEU A 356 4.63 26.45 -17.60
N ARG A 357 5.85 26.95 -17.85
CA ARG A 357 7.08 26.35 -17.33
C ARG A 357 7.12 26.43 -15.80
N ILE A 358 6.80 27.58 -15.21
CA ILE A 358 6.74 27.76 -13.75
C ILE A 358 5.67 26.86 -13.14
N ASP A 359 4.47 26.80 -13.73
CA ASP A 359 3.37 25.93 -13.26
C ASP A 359 3.77 24.45 -13.27
N LYS A 360 4.45 23.98 -14.34
CA LYS A 360 5.01 22.62 -14.40
C LYS A 360 6.04 22.36 -13.30
N ARG A 361 6.93 23.32 -13.00
CA ARG A 361 7.91 23.19 -11.91
C ARG A 361 7.24 23.26 -10.54
N GLN A 362 6.18 24.05 -10.38
CA GLN A 362 5.36 24.06 -9.17
C GLN A 362 4.70 22.70 -8.95
N GLU A 363 4.16 22.06 -10.00
CA GLU A 363 3.64 20.69 -9.92
C GLU A 363 4.72 19.67 -9.56
N GLN A 364 5.92 19.80 -10.14
CA GLN A 364 7.07 18.97 -9.82
C GLN A 364 7.51 19.14 -8.36
N LEU A 365 7.60 20.38 -7.87
CA LEU A 365 7.90 20.70 -6.47
C LEU A 365 6.85 20.08 -5.54
N VAL A 366 5.55 20.23 -5.86
CA VAL A 366 4.47 19.60 -5.09
C VAL A 366 4.62 18.09 -5.10
N LYS A 367 4.95 17.46 -6.24
CA LYS A 367 5.16 16.01 -6.34
C LYS A 367 6.35 15.55 -5.50
N VAL A 368 7.47 16.29 -5.50
CA VAL A 368 8.65 16.01 -4.68
C VAL A 368 8.33 16.16 -3.19
N LEU A 369 7.67 17.26 -2.79
CA LEU A 369 7.22 17.47 -1.41
C LEU A 369 6.24 16.39 -0.95
N CYS A 370 5.31 15.97 -1.82
CA CYS A 370 4.41 14.86 -1.54
C CYS A 370 5.17 13.54 -1.39
N GLY A 371 6.22 13.32 -2.19
CA GLY A 371 7.10 12.16 -2.11
C GLY A 371 7.87 12.09 -0.79
N GLU A 372 8.43 13.21 -0.33
CA GLU A 372 9.15 13.33 0.95
C GLU A 372 8.23 13.12 2.18
N LEU A 373 6.95 13.53 2.06
CA LEU A 373 5.94 13.30 3.08
C LEU A 373 5.35 11.88 3.02
N SER A 374 5.35 11.25 1.84
CA SER A 374 4.84 9.90 1.66
C SER A 374 5.73 8.91 2.39
N VAL A 375 5.10 8.00 3.12
CA VAL A 375 5.82 6.93 3.82
C VAL A 375 6.26 5.92 2.76
N GLY A 376 7.49 6.04 2.29
CA GLY A 376 8.13 4.99 1.51
C GLY A 376 8.20 3.70 2.31
N ASN A 377 8.10 2.55 1.65
CA ASN A 377 8.16 1.21 2.25
C ASN A 377 9.50 0.88 2.96
N GLY A 378 10.43 1.82 3.06
CA GLY A 378 11.64 1.70 3.86
C GLY A 378 11.42 2.29 5.24
N GLY A 379 11.58 1.49 6.29
CA GLY A 379 11.36 1.84 7.70
C GLY A 379 12.23 2.96 8.29
N SER A 380 12.79 3.85 7.47
CA SER A 380 13.37 5.11 7.92
C SER A 380 12.39 6.23 7.60
N LEU A 381 11.86 6.86 8.66
CA LEU A 381 11.16 8.14 8.59
C LEU A 381 12.15 9.18 8.07
N GLN A 382 12.27 9.29 6.75
CA GLN A 382 13.33 10.04 6.08
C GLN A 382 13.27 11.55 6.38
N GLY A 383 12.19 12.00 7.02
CA GLY A 383 12.15 13.26 7.75
C GLY A 383 11.56 13.04 9.14
N GLY A 384 12.29 13.42 10.19
CA GLY A 384 11.73 13.50 11.54
C GLY A 384 10.53 14.45 11.62
N PRO A 385 9.82 14.52 12.76
CA PRO A 385 8.58 15.29 12.90
C PRO A 385 8.69 16.78 12.52
N ARG A 386 9.90 17.35 12.55
CA ARG A 386 10.19 18.73 12.13
C ARG A 386 10.19 18.88 10.60
N ALA A 387 10.74 17.92 9.87
CA ALA A 387 10.76 17.94 8.40
C ALA A 387 9.35 17.80 7.83
N ALA A 388 8.54 16.89 8.39
CA ALA A 388 7.13 16.74 8.01
C ALA A 388 6.32 18.03 8.28
N LYS A 389 6.57 18.71 9.41
CA LYS A 389 5.94 20.01 9.70
C LYS A 389 6.32 21.08 8.67
N ARG A 390 7.60 21.19 8.32
CA ARG A 390 8.08 22.14 7.30
C ARG A 390 7.44 21.88 5.94
N ALA A 391 7.47 20.62 5.48
CA ALA A 391 6.89 20.25 4.18
C ALA A 391 5.38 20.53 4.13
N VAL A 392 4.65 20.30 5.22
CA VAL A 392 3.22 20.65 5.32
C VAL A 392 3.00 22.16 5.25
N SER A 393 3.75 22.97 6.01
CA SER A 393 3.63 24.43 5.96
C SER A 393 3.88 24.97 4.54
N LEU A 394 4.86 24.41 3.83
CA LEU A 394 5.17 24.77 2.45
C LEU A 394 4.05 24.39 1.49
N LEU A 395 3.45 23.20 1.63
CA LEU A 395 2.30 22.80 0.81
C LEU A 395 1.04 23.66 1.06
N ILE A 396 0.84 24.11 2.30
CA ILE A 396 -0.23 25.06 2.64
C ILE A 396 0.02 26.40 1.94
N GLN A 397 1.26 26.90 1.96
CA GLN A 397 1.65 28.13 1.25
C GLN A 397 1.48 28.03 -0.27
N LEU A 398 1.65 26.84 -0.85
CA LEU A 398 1.40 26.57 -2.28
C LEU A 398 -0.08 26.39 -2.64
N GLY A 399 -1.01 26.60 -1.70
CA GLY A 399 -2.46 26.48 -1.91
C GLY A 399 -2.95 25.03 -2.08
N ARG A 400 -2.14 24.02 -1.74
CA ARG A 400 -2.48 22.59 -1.82
C ARG A 400 -2.86 22.01 -0.45
N THR A 401 -3.66 22.75 0.30
CA THR A 401 -4.11 22.42 1.66
C THR A 401 -4.76 21.03 1.82
N PRO A 402 -5.70 20.56 0.96
CA PRO A 402 -6.32 19.25 1.16
C PRO A 402 -5.38 18.07 0.91
N ALA A 403 -4.47 18.19 -0.07
CA ALA A 403 -3.46 17.17 -0.34
C ALA A 403 -2.45 17.07 0.82
N ALA A 404 -2.00 18.22 1.34
CA ALA A 404 -1.13 18.29 2.51
C ALA A 404 -1.76 17.66 3.75
N ALA A 405 -3.05 17.94 3.99
CA ALA A 405 -3.79 17.36 5.11
C ALA A 405 -3.87 15.84 5.02
N ARG A 406 -4.22 15.29 3.85
CA ARG A 406 -4.29 13.84 3.64
C ARG A 406 -2.92 13.18 3.86
N LEU A 407 -1.87 13.69 3.24
CA LEU A 407 -0.52 13.13 3.36
C LEU A 407 0.03 13.20 4.79
N LEU A 408 -0.23 14.29 5.50
CA LEU A 408 0.13 14.40 6.91
C LEU A 408 -0.60 13.34 7.75
N LEU A 409 -1.91 13.20 7.55
CA LEU A 409 -2.73 12.23 8.29
C LEU A 409 -2.31 10.78 7.97
N ASP A 410 -1.96 10.48 6.72
CA ASP A 410 -1.45 9.17 6.31
C ASP A 410 -0.07 8.88 6.94
N HIS A 411 0.84 9.85 6.92
CA HIS A 411 2.13 9.77 7.60
C HIS A 411 1.97 9.55 9.11
N ARG A 412 1.06 10.29 9.75
CA ARG A 412 0.76 10.15 11.18
C ARG A 412 0.06 8.84 11.51
N ALA A 413 -0.78 8.31 10.62
CA ALA A 413 -1.36 6.98 10.77
C ALA A 413 -0.27 5.90 10.79
N ALA A 414 0.70 5.96 9.87
CA ALA A 414 1.80 5.01 9.81
C ALA A 414 2.65 5.07 11.08
N LEU A 415 3.00 6.28 11.53
CA LEU A 415 3.70 6.53 12.79
C LEU A 415 2.95 6.01 14.01
N LEU A 416 1.67 6.34 14.12
CA LEU A 416 0.82 5.89 15.23
C LEU A 416 0.78 4.35 15.26
N ARG A 417 0.61 3.70 14.12
CA ARG A 417 0.56 2.24 14.03
C ARG A 417 1.90 1.60 14.35
N SER A 418 3.03 2.16 13.90
CA SER A 418 4.35 1.60 14.18
C SER A 418 4.72 1.73 15.67
N ILE A 419 4.47 2.91 16.27
CA ILE A 419 4.71 3.16 17.70
C ILE A 419 3.81 2.28 18.58
N THR A 420 2.52 2.18 18.23
CA THR A 420 1.58 1.36 19.01
C THR A 420 1.93 -0.13 18.91
N LYS A 421 2.33 -0.62 17.72
CA LYS A 421 2.77 -2.00 17.53
C LYS A 421 4.09 -2.30 18.23
N SER A 422 5.07 -1.39 18.20
CA SER A 422 6.37 -1.61 18.85
C SER A 422 6.23 -1.73 20.36
N GLN A 423 5.36 -0.92 20.98
CA GLN A 423 5.03 -1.08 22.40
C GLN A 423 4.27 -2.35 22.72
N SER A 424 3.53 -2.90 21.75
CA SER A 424 2.80 -4.14 21.96
C SER A 424 3.68 -5.38 22.06
N LEU A 425 4.92 -5.31 21.56
CA LEU A 425 5.87 -6.42 21.56
C LEU A 425 6.66 -6.55 22.87
N HIS A 426 6.70 -5.49 23.69
CA HIS A 426 7.55 -5.39 24.89
C HIS A 426 6.77 -5.57 26.21
N ALA A 427 5.62 -6.25 26.18
CA ALA A 427 4.74 -6.35 27.33
C ALA A 427 4.69 -7.78 27.89
N GLU A 428 5.78 -8.18 28.52
CA GLU A 428 5.75 -9.24 29.54
C GLU A 428 5.14 -8.63 30.82
N GLY A 429 3.81 -8.67 30.94
CA GLY A 429 3.11 -8.14 32.11
C GLY A 429 1.61 -8.41 32.11
N ALA A 430 0.95 -8.15 33.25
CA ALA A 430 -0.49 -8.30 33.39
C ALA A 430 -1.26 -7.49 32.32
N LEU A 431 -2.31 -8.10 31.75
CA LEU A 431 -3.09 -7.56 30.64
C LEU A 431 -3.57 -6.11 30.88
N THR A 432 -3.97 -5.77 32.10
CA THR A 432 -4.40 -4.41 32.48
C THR A 432 -3.28 -3.37 32.29
N LEU A 433 -2.04 -3.68 32.68
CA LEU A 433 -0.89 -2.77 32.54
C LEU A 433 -0.53 -2.57 31.07
N TYR A 434 -0.61 -3.65 30.29
CA TYR A 434 -0.47 -3.59 28.84
C TYR A 434 -1.49 -2.64 28.22
N VAL A 435 -2.79 -2.85 28.49
CA VAL A 435 -3.87 -2.01 27.96
C VAL A 435 -3.65 -0.54 28.34
N LYS A 436 -3.31 -0.25 29.60
CA LYS A 436 -3.03 1.11 30.07
C LYS A 436 -1.90 1.79 29.31
N ARG A 437 -0.81 1.09 29.04
CA ARG A 437 0.34 1.61 28.29
C ARG A 437 -0.02 1.90 26.83
N VAL A 438 -0.64 0.92 26.16
CA VAL A 438 -1.03 1.05 24.74
C VAL A 438 -2.09 2.15 24.56
N CYS A 439 -3.09 2.21 25.44
CA CYS A 439 -4.08 3.30 25.44
C CYS A 439 -3.38 4.65 25.63
N GLY A 440 -2.55 4.78 26.66
CA GLY A 440 -1.85 6.03 26.95
C GLY A 440 -1.10 6.58 25.74
N VAL A 441 -0.39 5.72 25.01
CA VAL A 441 0.40 6.13 23.85
C VAL A 441 -0.46 6.40 22.62
N PHE A 442 -1.44 5.55 22.33
CA PHE A 442 -2.37 5.76 21.22
C PHE A 442 -3.15 7.07 21.36
N PHE A 443 -3.81 7.27 22.50
CA PHE A 443 -4.63 8.45 22.76
C PHE A 443 -3.79 9.72 22.87
N SER A 444 -2.60 9.66 23.48
CA SER A 444 -1.68 10.82 23.51
C SER A 444 -1.18 11.20 22.11
N HIS A 445 -0.85 10.23 21.26
CA HIS A 445 -0.41 10.51 19.89
C HIS A 445 -1.55 11.07 19.03
N MET A 446 -2.76 10.52 19.18
CA MET A 446 -3.95 11.03 18.49
C MET A 446 -4.29 12.44 18.95
N ALA A 447 -4.22 12.71 20.26
CA ALA A 447 -4.40 14.03 20.84
C ALA A 447 -3.38 15.05 20.31
N GLU A 448 -2.10 14.67 20.29
CA GLU A 448 -1.04 15.54 19.76
C GLU A 448 -1.18 15.80 18.27
N THR A 449 -1.57 14.79 17.50
CA THR A 449 -1.84 14.95 16.06
C THR A 449 -3.04 15.85 15.83
N GLY A 450 -4.10 15.71 16.61
CA GLY A 450 -5.26 16.60 16.60
C GLY A 450 -4.87 18.05 16.86
N ARG A 451 -4.15 18.33 17.95
CA ARG A 451 -3.67 19.69 18.27
C ARG A 451 -2.78 20.28 17.18
N GLN A 452 -1.87 19.50 16.62
CA GLN A 452 -0.98 19.97 15.55
C GLN A 452 -1.76 20.25 14.26
N PHE A 453 -2.73 19.41 13.93
CA PHE A 453 -3.60 19.61 12.77
C PHE A 453 -4.47 20.86 12.93
N GLN A 454 -5.08 21.03 14.11
CA GLN A 454 -5.89 22.21 14.42
C GLN A 454 -5.07 23.50 14.26
N LYS A 455 -3.85 23.55 14.83
CA LYS A 455 -2.96 24.71 14.69
C LYS A 455 -2.52 24.99 13.25
N ALA A 456 -2.30 23.95 12.44
CA ALA A 456 -1.77 24.10 11.09
C ALA A 456 -2.85 24.39 10.03
N PHE A 457 -4.07 23.86 10.17
CA PHE A 457 -5.06 23.87 9.09
C PHE A 457 -6.32 24.69 9.36
N ILE A 458 -6.78 24.77 10.61
CA ILE A 458 -8.00 25.53 10.95
C ILE A 458 -7.91 27.02 10.59
N PRO A 459 -6.75 27.70 10.72
CA PRO A 459 -6.63 29.10 10.29
C PRO A 459 -6.85 29.29 8.78
N HIS A 460 -6.63 28.26 7.95
CA HIS A 460 -6.67 28.37 6.49
C HIS A 460 -7.96 27.81 5.88
N SER A 461 -8.54 26.75 6.45
CA SER A 461 -9.81 26.19 5.97
C SER A 461 -10.47 25.28 7.00
N THR A 462 -11.70 25.62 7.39
CA THR A 462 -12.50 24.81 8.33
C THR A 462 -13.07 23.54 7.69
N ALA A 463 -13.20 23.49 6.35
CA ALA A 463 -13.72 22.32 5.63
C ALA A 463 -12.86 21.07 5.80
N ILE A 464 -11.56 21.25 6.05
CA ILE A 464 -10.57 20.17 6.19
C ILE A 464 -10.65 19.51 7.58
N ALA A 465 -11.35 20.12 8.54
CA ALA A 465 -11.60 19.48 9.84
C ALA A 465 -12.33 18.13 9.71
N SER A 466 -13.17 17.97 8.68
CA SER A 466 -13.83 16.69 8.36
C SER A 466 -12.84 15.55 8.07
N ALA A 467 -11.70 15.86 7.44
CA ALA A 467 -10.64 14.88 7.16
C ALA A 467 -9.99 14.37 8.45
N LEU A 468 -9.79 15.26 9.44
CA LEU A 468 -9.28 14.87 10.76
C LEU A 468 -10.24 13.92 11.47
N ILE A 469 -11.55 14.21 11.46
CA ILE A 469 -12.56 13.35 12.09
C ILE A 469 -12.60 11.98 11.42
N SER A 470 -12.57 11.94 10.08
CA SER A 470 -12.51 10.69 9.31
C SER A 470 -11.27 9.87 9.66
N TRP A 471 -10.10 10.52 9.79
CA TRP A 471 -8.87 9.89 10.21
C TRP A 471 -8.94 9.35 11.64
N CYS A 472 -9.40 10.14 12.61
CA CYS A 472 -9.57 9.71 14.00
C CYS A 472 -10.47 8.47 14.10
N ARG A 473 -11.59 8.46 13.36
CA ARG A 473 -12.47 7.29 13.28
C ARG A 473 -11.74 6.07 12.72
N SER A 474 -10.99 6.22 11.64
CA SER A 474 -10.21 5.12 11.04
C SER A 474 -9.17 4.57 12.01
N GLN A 475 -8.43 5.42 12.71
CA GLN A 475 -7.45 4.98 13.71
C GLN A 475 -8.11 4.32 14.92
N MET A 476 -9.28 4.82 15.37
CA MET A 476 -10.03 4.20 16.46
C MET A 476 -10.49 2.79 16.12
N LEU A 477 -11.01 2.58 14.91
CA LEU A 477 -11.43 1.25 14.45
C LEU A 477 -10.24 0.29 14.36
N TRP A 478 -9.11 0.75 13.85
CA TRP A 478 -7.88 -0.06 13.81
C TRP A 478 -7.39 -0.42 15.22
N PHE A 479 -7.41 0.55 16.15
CA PHE A 479 -7.03 0.33 17.55
C PHE A 479 -7.94 -0.70 18.22
N VAL A 480 -9.26 -0.59 18.04
CA VAL A 480 -10.22 -1.56 18.58
C VAL A 480 -9.98 -2.95 17.99
N GLN A 481 -9.70 -3.08 16.69
CA GLN A 481 -9.37 -4.37 16.09
C GLN A 481 -8.08 -4.97 16.67
N MET A 482 -7.04 -4.15 16.86
CA MET A 482 -5.80 -4.57 17.49
C MET A 482 -6.03 -5.03 18.93
N LEU A 483 -6.73 -4.23 19.73
CA LEU A 483 -7.00 -4.54 21.13
C LEU A 483 -7.90 -5.76 21.28
N SER A 484 -8.93 -5.89 20.44
CA SER A 484 -9.88 -7.01 20.48
C SER A 484 -9.19 -8.35 20.29
N ARG A 485 -8.17 -8.41 19.42
CA ARG A 485 -7.38 -9.63 19.21
C ARG A 485 -6.58 -10.06 20.44
N GLN A 486 -6.21 -9.13 21.31
CA GLN A 486 -5.44 -9.40 22.52
C GLN A 486 -6.35 -9.60 23.75
N LEU A 487 -7.43 -8.81 23.83
CA LEU A 487 -8.33 -8.75 24.97
C LEU A 487 -9.35 -9.89 24.99
N PHE A 488 -9.88 -10.32 23.84
CA PHE A 488 -10.96 -11.31 23.76
C PHE A 488 -10.46 -12.71 23.43
N THR A 489 -9.43 -13.14 24.16
CA THR A 489 -8.97 -14.54 24.13
C THR A 489 -9.77 -15.38 25.13
N PRO A 490 -10.04 -16.67 24.86
CA PRO A 490 -10.97 -17.48 25.65
C PRO A 490 -10.58 -17.66 27.14
N GLN A 491 -9.31 -17.44 27.45
CA GLN A 491 -8.73 -17.54 28.80
C GLN A 491 -8.90 -16.26 29.64
N THR A 492 -9.40 -15.17 29.06
CA THR A 492 -9.55 -13.89 29.78
C THR A 492 -10.78 -13.89 30.67
N GLN A 493 -10.60 -13.36 31.89
CA GLN A 493 -11.69 -13.19 32.84
C GLN A 493 -12.48 -11.92 32.51
N LEU A 494 -13.80 -11.97 32.71
CA LEU A 494 -14.68 -10.83 32.44
C LEU A 494 -14.29 -9.57 33.24
N SER A 495 -13.79 -9.74 34.46
CA SER A 495 -13.29 -8.66 35.32
C SER A 495 -12.11 -7.91 34.69
N THR A 496 -11.15 -8.62 34.10
CA THR A 496 -10.01 -8.02 33.40
C THR A 496 -10.46 -7.27 32.15
N VAL A 497 -11.47 -7.79 31.44
CA VAL A 497 -12.08 -7.12 30.28
C VAL A 497 -12.80 -5.84 30.69
N ALA A 498 -13.56 -5.88 31.80
CA ALA A 498 -14.26 -4.73 32.35
C ALA A 498 -13.29 -3.61 32.76
N GLU A 499 -12.19 -3.96 33.43
CA GLU A 499 -11.15 -3.00 33.82
C GLU A 499 -10.44 -2.41 32.59
N ALA A 500 -10.09 -3.25 31.61
CA ALA A 500 -9.46 -2.80 30.36
C ALA A 500 -10.34 -1.79 29.60
N ILE A 501 -11.64 -2.03 29.53
CA ILE A 501 -12.59 -1.13 28.84
C ILE A 501 -12.79 0.15 29.62
N ALA A 502 -12.83 0.10 30.96
CA ALA A 502 -12.85 1.31 31.79
C ALA A 502 -11.61 2.19 31.54
N ILE A 503 -10.42 1.59 31.43
CA ILE A 503 -9.19 2.30 31.06
C ILE A 503 -9.30 2.93 29.66
N CYS A 504 -9.84 2.20 28.69
CA CYS A 504 -10.03 2.72 27.33
C CYS A 504 -11.00 3.91 27.30
N ARG A 505 -12.11 3.84 28.06
CA ARG A 505 -13.07 4.95 28.19
C ARG A 505 -12.42 6.18 28.83
N ALA A 506 -11.71 6.00 29.95
CA ALA A 506 -10.99 7.08 30.61
C ALA A 506 -9.93 7.73 29.71
N ALA A 507 -9.20 6.93 28.92
CA ALA A 507 -8.23 7.45 27.96
C ALA A 507 -8.90 8.19 26.79
N CYS A 508 -10.09 7.75 26.35
CA CYS A 508 -10.89 8.47 25.36
C CYS A 508 -11.44 9.78 25.92
N GLN A 509 -11.76 9.84 27.21
CA GLN A 509 -12.21 11.08 27.85
C GLN A 509 -11.16 12.19 27.76
N ALA A 510 -9.87 11.87 27.79
CA ALA A 510 -8.80 12.85 27.58
C ALA A 510 -8.84 13.54 26.19
N LEU A 511 -9.49 12.94 25.17
CA LEU A 511 -9.67 13.60 23.87
C LEU A 511 -10.70 14.73 23.90
N HIS A 512 -11.56 14.77 24.91
CA HIS A 512 -12.55 15.85 25.06
C HIS A 512 -11.87 17.20 25.31
N GLU A 513 -10.65 17.23 25.85
CA GLU A 513 -9.85 18.45 25.98
C GLU A 513 -9.58 19.12 24.62
N ILE A 514 -9.61 18.36 23.52
CA ILE A 514 -9.39 18.84 22.15
C ILE A 514 -10.73 19.09 21.44
N GLY A 515 -11.86 18.83 22.12
CA GLY A 515 -13.21 18.92 21.56
C GLY A 515 -13.61 17.70 20.73
N LEU A 516 -12.98 16.54 20.95
CA LEU A 516 -13.24 15.31 20.22
C LEU A 516 -13.89 14.26 21.13
N ASP A 517 -15.17 13.96 20.91
CA ASP A 517 -15.87 12.83 21.54
C ASP A 517 -15.89 11.62 20.58
N PHE A 518 -15.23 10.54 21.00
CA PHE A 518 -15.20 9.25 20.31
C PHE A 518 -15.62 8.09 21.22
N GLU A 519 -16.18 8.35 22.40
CA GLU A 519 -16.57 7.29 23.34
C GLU A 519 -17.63 6.40 22.71
N PHE A 520 -18.60 7.00 22.01
CA PHE A 520 -19.64 6.25 21.30
C PHE A 520 -19.09 5.36 20.17
N VAL A 521 -18.04 5.80 19.48
CA VAL A 521 -17.40 5.01 18.39
C VAL A 521 -16.66 3.83 18.99
N LEU A 522 -15.92 4.05 20.07
CA LEU A 522 -15.21 3.03 20.82
C LEU A 522 -16.17 1.95 21.32
N MET A 523 -17.24 2.35 22.01
CA MET A 523 -18.24 1.43 22.57
C MET A 523 -19.01 0.68 21.49
N ARG A 524 -19.39 1.35 20.39
CA ARG A 524 -20.04 0.70 19.25
C ARG A 524 -19.16 -0.37 18.63
N ALA A 525 -17.85 -0.14 18.55
CA ALA A 525 -16.91 -1.08 17.96
C ALA A 525 -16.65 -2.29 18.87
N PHE A 526 -16.64 -2.13 20.20
CA PHE A 526 -16.51 -3.24 21.15
C PHE A 526 -17.80 -4.04 21.37
N ARG A 527 -18.97 -3.49 21.03
CA ARG A 527 -20.28 -4.11 21.25
C ARG A 527 -20.40 -5.59 20.87
N PRO A 528 -20.01 -6.05 19.66
CA PRO A 528 -20.18 -7.46 19.28
C PRO A 528 -19.37 -8.39 20.20
N GLU A 529 -18.13 -8.01 20.49
CA GLU A 529 -17.25 -8.78 21.38
C GLU A 529 -17.74 -8.76 22.83
N LEU A 530 -18.26 -7.62 23.29
CA LEU A 530 -18.86 -7.51 24.63
C LEU A 530 -20.08 -8.41 24.81
N LYS A 531 -20.97 -8.45 23.82
CA LYS A 531 -22.14 -9.36 23.86
C LYS A 531 -21.70 -10.82 23.95
N ARG A 532 -20.66 -11.19 23.20
CA ARG A 532 -20.07 -12.53 23.24
C ARG A 532 -19.47 -12.84 24.61
N CYS A 533 -18.67 -11.94 25.18
CA CYS A 533 -18.07 -12.15 26.50
C CYS A 533 -19.08 -12.21 27.65
N ILE A 534 -20.15 -11.43 27.60
CA ILE A 534 -21.21 -11.50 28.61
C ILE A 534 -21.97 -12.84 28.50
N ALA A 535 -22.24 -13.31 27.27
CA ALA A 535 -22.85 -14.62 27.06
C ALA A 535 -21.95 -15.78 27.52
N GLU A 536 -20.66 -15.75 27.17
CA GLU A 536 -19.67 -16.72 27.64
C GLU A 536 -19.52 -16.67 29.17
N GLY A 537 -19.53 -15.48 29.77
CA GLY A 537 -19.51 -15.30 31.23
C GLY A 537 -20.74 -15.89 31.91
N ARG A 538 -21.93 -15.67 31.34
CA ARG A 538 -23.18 -16.30 31.78
C ARG A 538 -23.07 -17.82 31.72
N ASP A 539 -22.63 -18.37 30.59
CA ASP A 539 -22.57 -19.82 30.37
C ASP A 539 -21.57 -20.49 31.31
N LYS A 540 -20.40 -19.87 31.54
CA LYS A 540 -19.42 -20.33 32.55
C LYS A 540 -20.02 -20.38 33.96
N ILE A 541 -20.84 -19.40 34.34
CA ILE A 541 -21.51 -19.40 35.65
C ILE A 541 -22.59 -20.49 35.70
N LEU A 542 -23.37 -20.67 34.63
CA LEU A 542 -24.37 -21.74 34.54
C LEU A 542 -23.74 -23.13 34.65
N GLU A 543 -22.60 -23.37 34.00
CA GLU A 543 -21.85 -24.62 34.13
C GLU A 543 -21.29 -24.80 35.55
N ALA A 544 -20.75 -23.74 36.16
CA ALA A 544 -20.30 -23.78 37.55
C ALA A 544 -21.43 -24.10 38.53
N ILE A 545 -22.65 -23.59 38.28
CA ILE A 545 -23.84 -23.92 39.08
C ILE A 545 -24.20 -25.39 38.92
N LYS A 546 -24.18 -25.94 37.70
CA LYS A 546 -24.48 -27.36 37.45
C LYS A 546 -23.48 -28.29 38.13
N HIS A 547 -22.19 -27.99 38.06
CA HIS A 547 -21.16 -28.76 38.75
C HIS A 547 -21.33 -28.70 40.27
N ARG A 548 -21.48 -27.50 40.84
CA ARG A 548 -21.68 -27.34 42.29
C ARG A 548 -22.99 -27.97 42.77
N ALA A 549 -24.02 -27.97 41.95
CA ALA A 549 -25.29 -28.63 42.25
C ALA A 549 -25.13 -30.15 42.44
N SER A 550 -24.24 -30.79 41.66
CA SER A 550 -23.96 -32.23 41.79
C SER A 550 -23.13 -32.59 43.03
N GLU A 551 -22.33 -31.64 43.55
CA GLU A 551 -21.46 -31.83 44.72
C GLU A 551 -22.07 -31.29 46.03
N ASP A 552 -23.32 -30.80 45.98
CA ASP A 552 -23.93 -30.10 47.11
C ASP A 552 -24.36 -31.07 48.22
N ALA A 553 -23.59 -31.07 49.31
CA ALA A 553 -23.86 -31.90 50.48
C ALA A 553 -24.82 -31.26 51.49
N TRP A 554 -25.30 -30.03 51.27
CA TRP A 554 -26.22 -29.30 52.16
C TRP A 554 -25.76 -29.24 53.63
N LYS A 555 -24.46 -29.01 53.85
CA LYS A 555 -23.86 -28.90 55.19
C LYS A 555 -23.48 -27.46 55.55
N PRO A 556 -23.59 -27.08 56.83
CA PRO A 556 -23.14 -25.79 57.35
C PRO A 556 -21.65 -25.53 57.08
N GLN A 557 -21.30 -24.31 56.67
CA GLN A 557 -19.91 -23.89 56.45
C GLN A 557 -19.33 -23.12 57.66
N LYS A 558 -18.08 -23.41 58.01
CA LYS A 558 -17.29 -22.64 59.00
C LYS A 558 -16.98 -21.23 58.49
N ILE A 559 -17.15 -20.26 59.37
CA ILE A 559 -16.74 -18.86 59.17
C ILE A 559 -15.26 -18.77 59.56
N ASP A 560 -14.44 -18.31 58.63
CA ASP A 560 -13.04 -18.00 58.83
C ASP A 560 -12.79 -16.51 58.52
N ASP A 561 -11.70 -15.92 59.02
CA ASP A 561 -11.39 -14.50 58.81
C ASP A 561 -11.22 -14.18 57.32
N THR A 562 -10.63 -15.11 56.56
CA THR A 562 -10.50 -15.02 55.09
C THR A 562 -11.87 -15.02 54.38
N TRP A 563 -12.83 -15.74 54.93
CA TRP A 563 -14.19 -15.83 54.40
C TRP A 563 -14.93 -14.50 54.58
N GLN A 564 -14.81 -13.85 55.76
CA GLN A 564 -15.44 -12.57 56.04
C GLN A 564 -14.89 -11.44 55.17
N VAL A 565 -13.57 -11.28 55.11
CA VAL A 565 -12.90 -10.24 54.29
C VAL A 565 -13.29 -10.36 52.81
N SER A 566 -13.44 -11.58 52.30
CA SER A 566 -13.84 -11.81 50.91
C SER A 566 -15.28 -11.37 50.59
N LEU A 567 -16.18 -11.46 51.57
CA LEU A 567 -17.58 -11.06 51.44
C LEU A 567 -17.74 -9.54 51.58
N GLU A 568 -17.01 -8.94 52.53
CA GLU A 568 -16.97 -7.49 52.70
C GLU A 568 -16.43 -6.78 51.46
N ARG A 569 -15.36 -7.31 50.85
CA ARG A 569 -14.80 -6.78 49.59
C ARG A 569 -15.81 -6.77 48.45
N LEU A 570 -16.76 -7.71 48.45
CA LEU A 570 -17.82 -7.81 47.45
C LEU A 570 -19.09 -7.05 47.82
N GLY A 571 -19.16 -6.50 49.04
CA GLY A 571 -20.31 -5.77 49.58
C GLY A 571 -21.49 -6.66 49.98
N LEU A 572 -21.26 -7.97 50.19
CA LEU A 572 -22.31 -8.88 50.65
C LEU A 572 -22.46 -8.76 52.17
N ARG A 573 -23.66 -8.34 52.62
CA ARG A 573 -24.00 -8.34 54.05
C ARG A 573 -24.92 -9.53 54.33
N VAL A 574 -24.44 -10.47 55.12
CA VAL A 574 -25.25 -11.59 55.63
C VAL A 574 -26.05 -11.10 56.83
N SER A 575 -27.35 -11.41 56.89
CA SER A 575 -28.16 -11.09 58.06
C SER A 575 -27.68 -11.90 59.29
N PRO A 576 -27.73 -11.32 60.51
CA PRO A 576 -27.33 -12.03 61.73
C PRO A 576 -28.17 -13.28 62.01
N GLU A 577 -29.38 -13.38 61.45
CA GLU A 577 -30.28 -14.54 61.56
C GLU A 577 -29.74 -15.81 60.88
N GLN A 578 -28.71 -15.70 60.04
CA GLN A 578 -28.09 -16.82 59.32
C GLN A 578 -26.75 -17.26 59.93
N LEU A 579 -26.33 -16.62 61.03
CA LEU A 579 -25.14 -16.96 61.80
C LEU A 579 -25.52 -17.86 62.97
N TYR A 580 -24.66 -18.83 63.30
CA TYR A 580 -24.83 -19.65 64.51
C TYR A 580 -24.31 -18.86 65.73
N ASP A 581 -25.11 -18.77 66.78
CA ASP A 581 -24.88 -17.82 67.89
C ASP A 581 -23.73 -18.20 68.84
N GLU A 582 -23.09 -19.38 68.71
CA GLU A 582 -22.05 -19.83 69.66
C GLU A 582 -20.82 -20.51 69.05
N ALA A 583 -20.76 -20.72 67.73
CA ALA A 583 -19.56 -21.26 67.08
C ALA A 583 -19.55 -20.77 65.65
N SER A 584 -18.43 -20.20 65.19
CA SER A 584 -18.15 -19.64 63.86
C SER A 584 -18.62 -20.51 62.68
N MET A 585 -19.92 -20.62 62.46
CA MET A 585 -20.64 -21.49 61.53
C MET A 585 -21.81 -20.72 60.95
N THR A 586 -22.14 -20.97 59.68
CA THR A 586 -23.29 -20.37 58.99
C THR A 586 -24.39 -21.40 58.75
N TYR A 587 -25.65 -20.96 58.70
CA TYR A 587 -26.75 -21.73 58.12
C TYR A 587 -26.69 -21.80 56.59
N LEU A 588 -25.59 -21.35 55.98
CA LEU A 588 -25.38 -21.31 54.54
C LEU A 588 -24.49 -22.47 54.08
N THR A 589 -24.78 -22.97 52.89
CA THR A 589 -23.89 -23.93 52.23
C THR A 589 -22.74 -23.21 51.53
N ASN A 590 -21.63 -23.92 51.35
CA ASN A 590 -20.51 -23.44 50.53
C ASN A 590 -20.95 -23.13 49.09
N ASN A 591 -21.94 -23.85 48.57
CA ASN A 591 -22.52 -23.61 47.25
C ASN A 591 -23.24 -22.25 47.19
N SER A 592 -24.16 -21.96 48.12
CA SER A 592 -24.91 -20.69 48.18
C SER A 592 -23.99 -19.48 48.30
N VAL A 593 -22.95 -19.58 49.14
CA VAL A 593 -21.97 -18.49 49.32
C VAL A 593 -21.11 -18.31 48.08
N SER A 594 -20.62 -19.40 47.48
CA SER A 594 -19.81 -19.35 46.26
C SER A 594 -20.60 -18.85 45.04
N PHE A 595 -21.89 -19.18 44.96
CA PHE A 595 -22.82 -18.61 43.99
C PHE A 595 -23.02 -17.11 44.21
N ALA A 596 -23.30 -16.69 45.44
CA ALA A 596 -23.49 -15.28 45.79
C ALA A 596 -22.26 -14.43 45.43
N LYS A 597 -21.04 -14.92 45.71
CA LYS A 597 -19.79 -14.27 45.31
C LYS A 597 -19.67 -14.16 43.78
N ALA A 598 -19.94 -15.25 43.06
CA ALA A 598 -19.88 -15.27 41.59
C ALA A 598 -20.92 -14.33 40.95
N LEU A 599 -22.15 -14.30 41.47
CA LEU A 599 -23.21 -13.42 40.98
C LEU A 599 -22.86 -11.94 41.21
N LEU A 600 -22.34 -11.59 42.39
CA LEU A 600 -21.95 -10.20 42.70
C LEU A 600 -20.74 -9.72 41.90
N LEU A 601 -19.80 -10.60 41.59
CA LEU A 601 -18.68 -10.32 40.68
C LEU A 601 -19.21 -10.08 39.26
N PHE A 602 -19.98 -11.04 38.73
CA PHE A 602 -20.55 -10.95 37.39
C PHE A 602 -21.47 -9.74 37.21
N THR A 603 -22.26 -9.40 38.22
CA THR A 603 -23.10 -8.19 38.21
C THR A 603 -22.24 -6.93 38.17
N GLY A 604 -21.17 -6.86 38.97
CA GLY A 604 -20.26 -5.72 38.98
C GLY A 604 -19.56 -5.53 37.62
N ASP A 605 -19.03 -6.61 37.06
CA ASP A 605 -18.36 -6.60 35.76
C ASP A 605 -19.35 -6.26 34.63
N SER A 606 -20.56 -6.81 34.67
CA SER A 606 -21.61 -6.53 33.68
C SER A 606 -22.13 -5.09 33.76
N LEU A 607 -22.20 -4.51 34.96
CA LEU A 607 -22.54 -3.10 35.16
C LEU A 607 -21.46 -2.17 34.61
N ALA A 608 -20.18 -2.51 34.80
CA ALA A 608 -19.07 -1.75 34.22
C ALA A 608 -19.09 -1.81 32.69
N LEU A 609 -19.54 -2.92 32.11
CA LEU A 609 -19.66 -3.13 30.66
C LEU A 609 -21.01 -2.71 30.08
N LEU A 610 -21.93 -2.21 30.90
CA LEU A 610 -23.29 -1.90 30.50
C LEU A 610 -23.29 -0.79 29.44
N ASP A 611 -24.12 -1.00 28.42
CA ASP A 611 -24.40 -0.05 27.37
C ASP A 611 -25.88 -0.22 27.01
N GLY A 612 -26.57 0.86 26.61
CA GLY A 612 -28.03 0.88 26.45
C GLY A 612 -28.59 -0.31 25.66
N PRO A 613 -28.05 -0.65 24.47
CA PRO A 613 -28.51 -1.79 23.67
C PRO A 613 -28.11 -3.16 24.20
N SER A 614 -27.16 -3.22 25.14
CA SER A 614 -26.69 -4.44 25.80
C SER A 614 -27.49 -4.75 27.06
N HIS A 615 -28.32 -3.81 27.52
CA HIS A 615 -29.12 -3.89 28.73
C HIS A 615 -29.97 -5.17 28.81
N ASN A 616 -30.76 -5.44 27.78
CA ASN A 616 -31.62 -6.63 27.75
C ASN A 616 -30.84 -7.94 27.83
N LEU A 617 -29.65 -7.99 27.23
CA LEU A 617 -28.79 -9.16 27.25
C LEU A 617 -28.23 -9.38 28.66
N VAL A 618 -27.73 -8.33 29.30
CA VAL A 618 -27.24 -8.40 30.70
C VAL A 618 -28.38 -8.78 31.65
N ALA A 619 -29.57 -8.18 31.49
CA ALA A 619 -30.74 -8.51 32.28
C ALA A 619 -31.14 -9.99 32.10
N SER A 620 -31.22 -10.48 30.86
CA SER A 620 -31.51 -11.88 30.58
C SER A 620 -30.47 -12.83 31.17
N ALA A 621 -29.18 -12.51 31.05
CA ALA A 621 -28.10 -13.33 31.58
C ALA A 621 -28.15 -13.44 33.11
N LEU A 622 -28.39 -12.32 33.80
CA LEU A 622 -28.52 -12.31 35.27
C LEU A 622 -29.77 -13.05 35.73
N ARG A 623 -30.90 -12.89 35.03
CA ARG A 623 -32.13 -13.66 35.32
C ARG A 623 -31.92 -15.16 35.13
N ASP A 624 -31.29 -15.57 34.04
CA ASP A 624 -31.02 -17.00 33.75
C ASP A 624 -30.15 -17.64 34.84
N VAL A 625 -29.11 -16.93 35.30
CA VAL A 625 -28.20 -17.37 36.37
C VAL A 625 -28.93 -17.51 37.71
N VAL A 626 -29.75 -16.54 38.09
CA VAL A 626 -30.55 -16.59 39.32
C VAL A 626 -31.60 -17.71 39.25
N ALA A 627 -32.31 -17.81 38.13
CA ALA A 627 -33.30 -18.86 37.91
C ALA A 627 -32.68 -20.27 37.94
N ALA A 628 -31.48 -20.45 37.38
CA ALA A 628 -30.79 -21.74 37.41
C ALA A 628 -30.43 -22.17 38.85
N HIS A 629 -29.94 -21.24 39.68
CA HIS A 629 -29.64 -21.55 41.07
C HIS A 629 -30.90 -21.81 41.90
N ARG A 630 -31.99 -21.06 41.67
CA ARG A 630 -33.28 -21.33 42.34
C ARG A 630 -33.87 -22.69 41.95
N ARG A 631 -33.77 -23.10 40.68
CA ARG A 631 -34.17 -24.47 40.26
C ARG A 631 -33.37 -25.55 40.99
N HIS A 632 -32.08 -25.33 41.27
CA HIS A 632 -31.28 -26.25 42.09
C HIS A 632 -31.84 -26.36 43.52
N VAL A 633 -32.12 -25.22 44.17
CA VAL A 633 -32.72 -25.19 45.52
C VAL A 633 -34.09 -25.87 45.54
N ALA A 634 -34.95 -25.59 44.55
CA ALA A 634 -36.27 -26.20 44.42
C ALA A 634 -36.20 -27.72 44.19
N ASN A 635 -35.29 -28.20 43.34
CA ASN A 635 -35.07 -29.62 43.12
C ASN A 635 -34.56 -30.33 44.38
N ALA A 636 -33.71 -29.67 45.17
CA ALA A 636 -33.26 -30.20 46.46
C ALA A 636 -34.40 -30.28 47.48
N LEU A 637 -35.28 -29.28 47.54
CA LEU A 637 -36.49 -29.31 48.37
C LEU A 637 -37.42 -30.47 47.98
N ALA A 638 -37.62 -30.71 46.67
CA ALA A 638 -38.47 -31.80 46.20
C ALA A 638 -37.89 -33.21 46.47
N THR A 639 -36.57 -33.35 46.53
CA THR A 639 -35.88 -34.64 46.70
C THR A 639 -35.67 -35.00 48.18
N THR A 640 -35.65 -34.01 49.06
CA THR A 640 -35.35 -34.22 50.49
C THR A 640 -36.55 -34.74 51.27
N LYS A 641 -36.34 -35.84 52.00
CA LYS A 641 -37.37 -36.48 52.84
C LYS A 641 -37.30 -36.06 54.32
N LEU A 642 -36.21 -35.41 54.75
CA LEU A 642 -35.94 -35.09 56.15
C LEU A 642 -36.39 -33.66 56.50
N LYS A 643 -37.24 -33.50 57.54
CA LYS A 643 -37.81 -32.21 57.93
C LYS A 643 -36.79 -31.18 58.43
N SER A 644 -35.65 -31.62 59.00
CA SER A 644 -34.56 -30.74 59.41
C SER A 644 -33.86 -30.10 58.22
N ASP A 645 -33.66 -30.88 57.16
CA ASP A 645 -32.94 -30.47 55.96
C ASP A 645 -33.82 -29.53 55.13
N ILE A 646 -35.13 -29.76 55.10
CA ILE A 646 -36.10 -28.84 54.49
C ILE A 646 -36.01 -27.43 55.12
N LYS A 647 -35.99 -27.34 56.46
CA LYS A 647 -35.84 -26.05 57.15
C LYS A 647 -34.49 -25.37 56.86
N PHE A 648 -33.43 -26.16 56.70
CA PHE A 648 -32.09 -25.66 56.37
C PHE A 648 -32.02 -25.14 54.92
N ILE A 649 -32.62 -25.85 53.97
CA ILE A 649 -32.71 -25.44 52.56
C ILE A 649 -33.59 -24.18 52.43
N GLN A 650 -34.72 -24.11 53.13
CA GLN A 650 -35.58 -22.92 53.18
C GLN A 650 -34.84 -21.69 53.71
N ARG A 651 -33.93 -21.84 54.69
CA ARG A 651 -33.07 -20.73 55.16
C ARG A 651 -32.03 -20.29 54.12
N ASN A 652 -31.55 -21.20 53.28
CA ASN A 652 -30.68 -20.84 52.15
C ASN A 652 -31.49 -20.13 51.05
N GLU A 653 -32.75 -20.50 50.86
CA GLU A 653 -33.65 -19.80 49.94
C GLU A 653 -33.95 -18.38 50.43
N THR A 654 -34.25 -18.18 51.71
CA THR A 654 -34.48 -16.83 52.26
C THR A 654 -33.26 -15.94 52.09
N PHE A 655 -32.04 -16.46 52.29
CA PHE A 655 -30.80 -15.74 52.01
C PHE A 655 -30.71 -15.20 50.57
N LEU A 656 -31.10 -16.00 49.58
CA LEU A 656 -31.07 -15.60 48.17
C LEU A 656 -32.06 -14.46 47.89
N VAL A 657 -33.26 -14.54 48.48
CA VAL A 657 -34.35 -13.59 48.25
C VAL A 657 -34.17 -12.29 49.04
N THR A 658 -33.61 -12.33 50.26
CA THR A 658 -33.45 -11.14 51.09
C THR A 658 -32.05 -10.53 50.96
N ASP A 659 -31.02 -11.27 51.36
CA ASP A 659 -29.69 -10.71 51.60
C ASP A 659 -28.90 -10.53 50.31
N LEU A 660 -28.95 -11.55 49.43
CA LEU A 660 -28.31 -11.48 48.12
C LEU A 660 -29.01 -10.46 47.20
N ALA A 661 -30.34 -10.48 47.15
CA ALA A 661 -31.14 -9.51 46.40
C ALA A 661 -30.85 -8.07 46.86
N GLN A 662 -30.82 -7.79 48.17
CA GLN A 662 -30.46 -6.47 48.69
C GLN A 662 -29.02 -6.07 48.33
N SER A 663 -28.08 -7.01 48.37
CA SER A 663 -26.68 -6.77 48.00
C SER A 663 -26.54 -6.43 46.51
N VAL A 664 -27.25 -7.15 45.63
CA VAL A 664 -27.32 -6.87 44.18
C VAL A 664 -27.99 -5.52 43.93
N LYS A 665 -29.11 -5.22 44.59
CA LYS A 665 -29.80 -3.92 44.52
C LYS A 665 -28.88 -2.77 44.88
N ARG A 666 -28.10 -2.89 45.96
CA ARG A 666 -27.12 -1.88 46.37
C ARG A 666 -26.04 -1.65 45.32
N LYS A 667 -25.51 -2.71 44.69
CA LYS A 667 -24.55 -2.59 43.58
C LYS A 667 -25.18 -1.91 42.35
N CYS A 668 -26.38 -2.32 41.97
CA CYS A 668 -27.13 -1.74 40.85
C CYS A 668 -27.51 -0.27 41.10
N ALA A 669 -27.74 0.14 42.35
CA ALA A 669 -28.11 1.51 42.69
C ALA A 669 -27.01 2.56 42.48
N GLN A 670 -25.74 2.12 42.36
CA GLN A 670 -24.58 2.99 42.17
C GLN A 670 -24.57 3.70 40.80
N THR A 671 -25.23 3.14 39.79
CA THR A 671 -25.31 3.73 38.45
C THR A 671 -26.78 3.92 38.03
N PRO A 672 -27.12 5.00 37.29
CA PRO A 672 -28.50 5.24 36.86
C PRO A 672 -29.02 4.13 35.94
N GLN A 673 -28.17 3.60 35.05
CA GLN A 673 -28.49 2.46 34.19
C GLN A 673 -28.65 1.16 34.99
N GLY A 674 -27.87 0.99 36.07
CA GLY A 674 -28.01 -0.13 36.99
C GLY A 674 -29.35 -0.15 37.73
N ARG A 675 -29.95 1.01 38.00
CA ARG A 675 -31.31 1.08 38.62
C ARG A 675 -32.39 0.51 37.71
N LEU A 676 -32.30 0.77 36.41
CA LEU A 676 -33.19 0.16 35.41
C LEU A 676 -32.94 -1.34 35.34
N LEU A 677 -31.67 -1.77 35.42
CA LEU A 677 -31.30 -3.18 35.37
C LEU A 677 -31.89 -3.94 36.56
N TRP A 678 -31.92 -3.32 37.74
CA TRP A 678 -32.56 -3.91 38.92
C TRP A 678 -34.05 -4.14 38.71
N LEU A 679 -34.79 -3.20 38.10
CA LEU A 679 -36.23 -3.36 37.85
C LEU A 679 -36.53 -4.61 37.01
N ASP A 680 -35.70 -4.89 36.01
CA ASP A 680 -35.88 -6.04 35.12
C ASP A 680 -35.47 -7.38 35.74
N ILE A 681 -34.52 -7.36 36.68
CA ILE A 681 -33.97 -8.55 37.34
C ILE A 681 -34.72 -8.89 38.63
N HIS A 682 -35.31 -7.90 39.31
CA HIS A 682 -35.95 -8.07 40.62
C HIS A 682 -36.98 -9.21 40.62
N SER A 683 -37.75 -9.33 39.52
CA SER A 683 -38.71 -10.42 39.31
C SER A 683 -38.09 -11.82 39.39
N ALA A 684 -36.83 -12.03 38.97
CA ALA A 684 -36.18 -13.33 39.08
C ALA A 684 -35.82 -13.72 40.53
N PHE A 685 -35.64 -12.72 41.40
CA PHE A 685 -35.46 -12.94 42.83
C PHE A 685 -36.79 -13.15 43.55
N GLU A 686 -37.87 -12.48 43.11
CA GLU A 686 -39.18 -12.52 43.76
C GLU A 686 -40.11 -13.61 43.22
N ASP A 687 -39.85 -14.16 42.02
CA ASP A 687 -40.79 -15.04 41.32
C ASP A 687 -41.31 -16.13 42.26
N GLU A 688 -42.60 -16.02 42.63
CA GLU A 688 -43.30 -16.89 43.58
C GLU A 688 -43.65 -18.26 42.98
N SER A 689 -43.04 -18.63 41.85
CA SER A 689 -43.32 -19.88 41.14
C SER A 689 -42.89 -21.15 41.90
N HIS A 690 -42.28 -20.99 43.08
CA HIS A 690 -42.02 -22.06 44.03
C HIS A 690 -42.73 -21.82 45.37
N LYS A 691 -44.03 -21.51 45.34
CA LYS A 691 -44.93 -22.00 46.40
C LYS A 691 -45.09 -23.50 46.20
N PHE A 692 -44.25 -24.29 46.87
CA PHE A 692 -44.48 -25.72 47.10
C PHE A 692 -45.37 -25.91 48.33
#